data_AF-A0A835RQE2-F1
#
_entry.id   AF-A0A835RQE2-F1
#
_cell.length_a   1.000
_cell.length_b   1.000
_cell.length_c   1.000
_cell.angle_alpha   90.00
_cell.angle_beta   90.00
_cell.angle_gamma   90.00
#
_symmetry.space_group_name_H-M   'P 1'
#
loop_
_entity.id
_entity.type
_entity.pdbx_description
1 polymer ?
#
loop_
_entity_poly.entity_id
_entity_poly.type
_entity_poly.pdbx_seq_one_letter_code
_entity_poly.pdbx_strand_id
1 'polypeptide(L)'
;MHSHQNWVFFNQPWPDTVVSLSLFFLPPFIAKQLGSKLVFCRHHRQEAAAEAGKMKLAVEVLDASDLMPKDGLGSANPFVEVELDGQRQRTQTKIKDLNPYWNETLVFNLSEPSILPNLTIDVSVLHDRRVPLPLPSLDSSAQSAQPRSLGRVRISGVSVSPSPSEAQILRFPLDKRGFFSHIRGDIALRLYVLPDSSSPSPAAAAAAEAEAASMLFPDPTPPPPQQKKEKKSSRTTPQPQPQPPMPKDEPRVFFSVPTAAPANRPTQQAPPVIESRAAAAPAPAAAVMQIPPGFPRPPNEYGLIETRPPLAGRVGYRGRDKISSTYDLVLPMKFLYVSVVKARDLPPKDITGSLDPYVEVKLGNYKCTTKHLEKNQNPVFNQMFAFSGERLQANLLEIIVKDKDFIKDDFVGRVVIDRTDVPYRAPPDSTLAPQWYRLEDKKGVKLNKGEIMLAIWMGTQADEAFPDALHSDAHSIGAQALIHTRSKVYFSPKLCYLRVNVIQAQDLIPSDRTRLPDPVVRLQLGHQLRTTRPSPTTRNINPVWNEEFMLVASEPFDEPLIITVDDRIDANRMEPFGRFIFPVQTAPERTDHNKAIEPRWFNLAKPGSSAEDSEKKEPKFSGKIHLRIFLDTGYHVLDESAHYSSDLRPAAKHLRKPSIGILELGILDARNLMPMKAKEGRTTDAYCVAKYGPKWVRTRTLIDTLNPQWHEQYTWEVFDPCTVITIAVFDNCHLFGAKEEIKDQRIGKIRIRLSTLETDRVYSHYYPLLDLQTSGLKKNGELHLAVRFCCTAWVNMVALYGKPLLPKMHYVQPISVVQLDILRHQAMQIVAARLGRAEPPLRQEVVEHMLDVGSHLWSLRRSKANFHRIRFLLSGFGAVFLWFESIRSWRNPVTTILVHILFLILVCYPELILPTIFLYLFMIGIWNYRFRPRTPPHMDTKLSYAELAHPDELDEEFDSYRTSKPVDIVRMRYDRLRSVAGRVQTVVGDLATQGERAQAILSWRDPRATAIFIILSLVMAIFLYVTPFQVGAVLFGIYLLRHPRFRSKMPSVPYNFFRRLPSKSDMLL
;
A
#
# COMPACT_ATOMS: atom_id res chain seq x y z
N MET A 1 -48.85 -5.19 57.30
CA MET A 1 -49.42 -6.53 57.56
C MET A 1 -49.06 -7.46 56.42
N HIS A 2 -49.35 -8.75 56.56
CA HIS A 2 -48.98 -9.90 55.70
C HIS A 2 -49.35 -9.72 54.20
N SER A 3 -48.82 -10.50 53.25
CA SER A 3 -48.17 -11.82 53.38
C SER A 3 -47.00 -12.09 52.41
N HIS A 4 -46.09 -12.99 52.81
CA HIS A 4 -45.24 -13.75 51.90
C HIS A 4 -46.02 -14.90 51.25
N GLN A 5 -45.61 -15.33 50.06
CA GLN A 5 -45.41 -16.76 49.78
C GLN A 5 -44.36 -16.96 48.68
N ASN A 6 -43.67 -18.10 48.73
CA ASN A 6 -42.45 -18.36 47.94
C ASN A 6 -42.76 -19.19 46.67
N TRP A 7 -41.93 -19.05 45.64
CA TRP A 7 -41.53 -20.17 44.78
C TRP A 7 -40.04 -20.07 44.42
N VAL A 8 -39.44 -21.20 44.05
CA VAL A 8 -38.01 -21.48 44.22
C VAL A 8 -37.43 -22.13 42.95
N PHE A 9 -36.30 -21.58 42.47
CA PHE A 9 -35.33 -22.15 41.52
C PHE A 9 -35.84 -22.75 40.19
N PHE A 10 -35.32 -22.21 39.08
CA PHE A 10 -34.21 -22.88 38.38
C PHE A 10 -33.40 -21.85 37.58
N ASN A 11 -32.09 -22.06 37.41
CA ASN A 11 -31.18 -21.07 36.83
C ASN A 11 -30.14 -21.73 35.91
N GLN A 12 -30.36 -21.67 34.59
CA GLN A 12 -29.38 -22.10 33.57
C GLN A 12 -29.70 -21.46 32.20
N PRO A 13 -28.73 -20.82 31.51
CA PRO A 13 -28.90 -20.37 30.14
C PRO A 13 -28.64 -21.51 29.14
N TRP A 14 -29.47 -21.58 28.09
CA TRP A 14 -29.22 -22.43 26.92
C TRP A 14 -28.30 -21.71 25.90
N PRO A 15 -27.52 -22.45 25.07
CA PRO A 15 -26.39 -21.87 24.34
C PRO A 15 -26.77 -21.07 23.08
N ASP A 16 -26.11 -19.93 22.87
CA ASP A 16 -26.24 -19.08 21.68
C ASP A 16 -25.84 -19.81 20.38
N THR A 17 -26.82 -20.36 19.66
CA THR A 17 -26.68 -20.77 18.26
C THR A 17 -28.01 -20.54 17.52
N VAL A 18 -27.92 -20.20 16.22
CA VAL A 18 -29.07 -20.02 15.29
C VAL A 18 -29.92 -18.75 15.48
N VAL A 19 -29.33 -17.59 15.81
CA VAL A 19 -29.87 -16.27 15.40
C VAL A 19 -28.76 -15.35 14.91
N SER A 20 -28.46 -15.34 13.60
CA SER A 20 -27.46 -14.43 13.02
C SER A 20 -27.64 -14.17 11.51
N LEU A 21 -28.83 -13.70 11.09
CA LEU A 21 -29.04 -13.16 9.73
C LEU A 21 -30.26 -12.22 9.56
N SER A 22 -30.94 -11.83 10.64
CA SER A 22 -32.25 -11.15 10.62
C SER A 22 -32.27 -9.75 11.25
N LEU A 23 -31.15 -9.02 11.24
CA LEU A 23 -31.04 -7.65 11.79
C LEU A 23 -30.63 -6.61 10.73
N PHE A 24 -31.53 -6.34 9.77
CA PHE A 24 -31.38 -5.22 8.83
C PHE A 24 -32.57 -4.23 8.79
N PHE A 25 -33.70 -4.54 9.42
CA PHE A 25 -34.86 -3.62 9.54
C PHE A 25 -35.55 -3.71 10.92
N LEU A 26 -35.01 -3.01 11.92
CA LEU A 26 -35.74 -2.56 13.13
C LEU A 26 -35.07 -1.25 13.63
N PRO A 27 -35.81 -0.34 14.30
CA PRO A 27 -35.29 0.98 14.67
C PRO A 27 -34.40 0.94 15.94
N PRO A 28 -33.39 1.84 16.05
CA PRO A 28 -32.42 1.82 17.13
C PRO A 28 -32.98 2.46 18.42
N PHE A 29 -33.66 1.68 19.27
CA PHE A 29 -34.15 2.19 20.57
C PHE A 29 -33.93 1.28 21.80
N ILE A 30 -33.50 0.02 21.64
CA ILE A 30 -33.24 -0.90 22.78
C ILE A 30 -31.74 -1.23 22.88
N ALA A 31 -30.90 -0.19 22.92
CA ALA A 31 -29.44 -0.31 23.05
C ALA A 31 -28.80 0.91 23.73
N LYS A 32 -29.52 1.59 24.65
CA LYS A 32 -29.02 2.84 25.25
C LYS A 32 -29.54 3.17 26.67
N GLN A 33 -29.65 2.19 27.56
CA GLN A 33 -30.01 2.45 28.97
C GLN A 33 -29.25 1.59 30.00
N LEU A 34 -27.93 1.45 29.82
CA LEU A 34 -26.96 1.11 30.86
C LEU A 34 -25.57 1.58 30.39
N GLY A 35 -24.80 2.24 31.25
CA GLY A 35 -23.49 2.81 30.89
C GLY A 35 -23.36 4.34 31.10
N SER A 36 -23.71 4.85 32.29
CA SER A 36 -23.51 6.27 32.65
C SER A 36 -23.36 6.47 34.17
N LYS A 37 -22.19 6.14 34.72
CA LYS A 37 -21.58 6.69 35.96
C LYS A 37 -20.30 5.91 36.32
N LEU A 38 -19.13 6.49 36.07
CA LEU A 38 -18.17 6.90 37.12
C LEU A 38 -17.01 7.69 36.49
N VAL A 39 -16.79 8.91 36.98
CA VAL A 39 -15.64 9.80 36.77
C VAL A 39 -15.49 10.58 38.09
N PHE A 40 -14.28 11.07 38.40
CA PHE A 40 -13.77 11.40 39.76
C PHE A 40 -13.39 10.13 40.56
N CYS A 41 -12.22 10.01 41.18
CA CYS A 41 -11.03 10.88 41.33
C CYS A 41 -9.76 10.14 40.84
N ARG A 42 -8.53 10.67 40.81
CA ARG A 42 -7.93 11.93 41.34
C ARG A 42 -6.71 12.34 40.47
N HIS A 43 -6.27 13.60 40.54
CA HIS A 43 -4.88 13.94 40.20
C HIS A 43 -3.92 13.36 41.25
N HIS A 44 -2.76 12.85 40.81
CA HIS A 44 -1.45 13.29 41.32
C HIS A 44 -0.29 12.81 40.42
N ARG A 45 0.83 13.56 40.44
CA ARG A 45 2.17 13.25 39.90
C ARG A 45 2.28 12.78 38.43
N GLN A 46 2.61 13.73 37.57
CA GLN A 46 3.87 13.58 36.84
C GLN A 46 5.00 13.93 37.81
N GLU A 47 6.02 13.07 37.92
CA GLU A 47 7.43 13.39 38.29
C GLU A 47 8.18 12.08 38.57
N ALA A 48 9.04 11.65 37.64
CA ALA A 48 10.17 10.72 37.80
C ALA A 48 10.63 10.27 36.40
N ALA A 49 11.69 10.88 35.85
CA ALA A 49 12.29 10.48 34.58
C ALA A 49 13.82 10.38 34.73
N ALA A 50 14.28 9.44 35.57
CA ALA A 50 15.68 9.01 35.66
C ALA A 50 15.81 7.75 36.53
N GLU A 51 15.80 6.57 35.90
CA GLU A 51 16.67 5.40 36.18
C GLU A 51 16.11 4.14 35.49
N ALA A 52 16.95 3.44 34.73
CA ALA A 52 16.56 2.27 33.95
C ALA A 52 16.64 0.97 34.77
N GLY A 53 15.82 0.87 35.81
CA GLY A 53 15.67 -0.36 36.59
C GLY A 53 15.09 -1.50 35.73
N LYS A 54 15.76 -2.66 35.71
CA LYS A 54 15.28 -3.85 34.99
C LYS A 54 14.06 -4.43 35.69
N MET A 55 12.87 -4.21 35.12
CA MET A 55 11.65 -4.86 35.61
C MET A 55 11.63 -6.35 35.22
N LYS A 56 11.11 -7.18 36.11
CA LYS A 56 10.87 -8.60 35.87
C LYS A 56 9.37 -8.89 35.91
N LEU A 57 8.90 -9.77 35.04
CA LEU A 57 7.53 -10.28 35.06
C LEU A 57 7.52 -11.64 35.74
N ALA A 58 6.71 -11.80 36.78
CA ALA A 58 6.37 -13.10 37.36
C ALA A 58 5.06 -13.63 36.75
N VAL A 59 5.10 -14.90 36.34
CA VAL A 59 3.97 -15.69 35.87
C VAL A 59 3.83 -16.89 36.81
N GLU A 60 2.93 -16.79 37.78
CA GLU A 60 2.61 -17.86 38.72
C GLU A 60 1.58 -18.79 38.08
N VAL A 61 1.99 -20.03 37.79
CA VAL A 61 1.19 -21.09 37.19
C VAL A 61 0.61 -21.95 38.30
N LEU A 62 -0.69 -21.81 38.57
CA LEU A 62 -1.34 -22.42 39.72
C LEU A 62 -1.84 -23.83 39.39
N ASP A 63 -2.97 -23.91 38.68
CA ASP A 63 -3.61 -25.16 38.28
C ASP A 63 -4.22 -25.08 36.88
N ALA A 64 -4.63 -26.22 36.34
CA ALA A 64 -5.53 -26.31 35.20
C ALA A 64 -6.57 -27.40 35.45
N SER A 65 -7.73 -27.32 34.79
CA SER A 65 -8.86 -28.25 35.00
C SER A 65 -9.60 -28.59 33.71
N ASP A 66 -10.33 -29.72 33.70
CA ASP A 66 -11.00 -30.34 32.52
C ASP A 66 -10.09 -30.48 31.28
N LEU A 67 -8.81 -30.79 31.50
CA LEU A 67 -7.89 -31.07 30.38
C LEU A 67 -8.32 -32.33 29.64
N MET A 68 -8.27 -32.30 28.30
CA MET A 68 -8.60 -33.50 27.51
C MET A 68 -7.49 -34.56 27.56
N PRO A 69 -7.83 -35.85 27.77
CA PRO A 69 -6.85 -36.93 27.74
C PRO A 69 -6.26 -37.13 26.33
N LYS A 70 -4.95 -37.46 26.27
CA LYS A 70 -4.18 -37.61 25.01
C LYS A 70 -3.18 -38.78 24.98
N ASP A 71 -3.19 -39.60 26.04
CA ASP A 71 -2.39 -40.82 26.18
C ASP A 71 -3.02 -42.05 25.48
N GLY A 72 -4.34 -42.06 25.30
CA GLY A 72 -5.13 -43.21 24.82
C GLY A 72 -5.69 -44.11 25.92
N LEU A 73 -5.34 -43.87 27.19
CA LEU A 73 -5.80 -44.60 28.37
C LEU A 73 -6.76 -43.78 29.26
N GLY A 74 -7.04 -42.53 28.90
CA GLY A 74 -7.98 -41.66 29.60
C GLY A 74 -7.33 -40.60 30.48
N SER A 75 -6.03 -40.35 30.34
CA SER A 75 -5.32 -39.31 31.09
C SER A 75 -4.40 -38.43 30.21
N ALA A 76 -3.61 -37.56 30.84
CA ALA A 76 -2.57 -36.79 30.19
C ALA A 76 -1.36 -36.66 31.13
N ASN A 77 -0.19 -36.33 30.56
CA ASN A 77 0.96 -35.87 31.34
C ASN A 77 1.18 -34.37 31.04
N PRO A 78 0.46 -33.45 31.70
CA PRO A 78 0.50 -32.03 31.38
C PRO A 78 1.71 -31.31 31.97
N PHE A 79 2.25 -30.38 31.20
CA PHE A 79 3.12 -29.28 31.65
C PHE A 79 2.71 -27.98 30.93
N VAL A 80 3.18 -26.84 31.41
CA VAL A 80 2.93 -25.52 30.81
C VAL A 80 4.23 -24.95 30.27
N GLU A 81 4.22 -24.47 29.03
CA GLU A 81 5.29 -23.66 28.42
C GLU A 81 4.79 -22.22 28.29
N VAL A 82 5.57 -21.25 28.80
CA VAL A 82 5.26 -19.82 28.74
C VAL A 82 6.33 -19.12 27.90
N GLU A 83 5.88 -18.40 26.88
CA GLU A 83 6.71 -17.64 25.93
C GLU A 83 6.43 -16.14 26.05
N LEU A 84 7.50 -15.34 26.17
CA LEU A 84 7.46 -13.88 26.34
C LEU A 84 8.76 -13.24 25.81
N ASP A 85 8.66 -12.26 24.91
CA ASP A 85 9.80 -11.48 24.41
C ASP A 85 11.03 -12.35 24.00
N GLY A 86 10.77 -13.47 23.30
CA GLY A 86 11.77 -14.46 22.89
C GLY A 86 12.29 -15.39 24.00
N GLN A 87 12.01 -15.10 25.27
CA GLN A 87 12.29 -15.99 26.40
C GLN A 87 11.21 -17.07 26.51
N ARG A 88 11.62 -18.29 26.85
CA ARG A 88 10.73 -19.45 27.07
C ARG A 88 11.08 -20.15 28.37
N GLN A 89 10.07 -20.44 29.19
CA GLN A 89 10.21 -21.25 30.42
C GLN A 89 9.09 -22.28 30.50
N ARG A 90 9.27 -23.33 31.28
CA ARG A 90 8.30 -24.43 31.42
C ARG A 90 8.19 -24.93 32.86
N THR A 91 7.00 -25.40 33.24
CA THR A 91 6.75 -26.03 34.54
C THR A 91 7.11 -27.52 34.55
N GLN A 92 7.03 -28.16 35.73
CA GLN A 92 7.19 -29.60 35.86
C GLN A 92 6.06 -30.40 35.17
N THR A 93 6.38 -31.56 34.62
CA THR A 93 5.39 -32.50 34.06
C THR A 93 4.67 -33.23 35.17
N LYS A 94 3.35 -33.02 35.32
CA LYS A 94 2.48 -33.87 36.16
C LYS A 94 2.13 -35.13 35.37
N ILE A 95 1.91 -36.26 36.04
CA ILE A 95 1.77 -37.58 35.40
C ILE A 95 0.36 -38.12 35.61
N LYS A 96 -0.29 -38.55 34.52
CA LYS A 96 -1.67 -39.09 34.48
C LYS A 96 -2.74 -38.19 35.12
N ASP A 97 -2.56 -36.88 35.04
CA ASP A 97 -3.46 -35.89 35.65
C ASP A 97 -4.19 -35.06 34.59
N LEU A 98 -5.48 -34.81 34.83
CA LEU A 98 -6.35 -33.94 34.01
C LEU A 98 -6.76 -32.65 34.74
N ASN A 99 -6.49 -32.56 36.04
CA ASN A 99 -6.66 -31.35 36.84
C ASN A 99 -5.35 -30.99 37.60
N PRO A 100 -4.23 -30.79 36.88
CA PRO A 100 -2.90 -30.63 37.47
C PRO A 100 -2.73 -29.37 38.30
N TYR A 101 -2.12 -29.52 39.48
CA TYR A 101 -1.65 -28.43 40.34
C TYR A 101 -0.12 -28.31 40.25
N TRP A 102 0.38 -27.15 39.80
CA TRP A 102 1.81 -26.82 39.71
C TRP A 102 2.27 -25.96 40.88
N ASN A 103 1.65 -24.78 41.04
CA ASN A 103 2.07 -23.72 41.96
C ASN A 103 3.52 -23.27 41.72
N GLU A 104 3.88 -23.02 40.46
CA GLU A 104 5.25 -22.69 40.01
C GLU A 104 5.35 -21.25 39.46
N THR A 105 6.30 -20.45 39.96
CA THR A 105 6.54 -19.07 39.50
C THR A 105 7.64 -19.00 38.45
N LEU A 106 7.28 -18.66 37.21
CA LEU A 106 8.22 -18.43 36.11
C LEU A 106 8.55 -16.93 36.01
N VAL A 107 9.83 -16.55 35.90
CA VAL A 107 10.28 -15.15 36.01
C VAL A 107 11.06 -14.72 34.78
N PHE A 108 10.54 -13.70 34.08
CA PHE A 108 11.05 -13.21 32.80
C PHE A 108 11.63 -11.80 32.95
N ASN A 109 12.72 -11.49 32.24
CA ASN A 109 13.30 -10.15 32.23
C ASN A 109 12.63 -9.30 31.14
N LEU A 110 12.21 -8.07 31.45
CA LEU A 110 11.60 -7.17 30.47
C LEU A 110 12.65 -6.23 29.87
N SER A 111 12.75 -6.20 28.54
CA SER A 111 13.68 -5.36 27.79
C SER A 111 13.37 -3.86 27.92
N GLU A 112 12.08 -3.50 27.87
CA GLU A 112 11.57 -2.15 28.15
C GLU A 112 10.23 -2.23 28.89
N PRO A 113 10.05 -1.53 30.03
CA PRO A 113 8.77 -1.53 30.76
C PRO A 113 7.66 -0.77 30.02
N SER A 114 8.03 0.16 29.14
CA SER A 114 7.13 0.91 28.24
C SER A 114 6.33 0.04 27.28
N ILE A 115 6.81 -1.18 26.97
CA ILE A 115 6.20 -2.08 25.97
C ILE A 115 5.13 -2.99 26.60
N LEU A 116 5.12 -3.16 27.93
CA LEU A 116 4.24 -4.09 28.66
C LEU A 116 2.78 -4.15 28.16
N PRO A 117 2.01 -3.04 28.01
CA PRO A 117 0.61 -3.12 27.57
C PRO A 117 0.43 -3.61 26.12
N ASN A 118 1.47 -3.51 25.28
CA ASN A 118 1.46 -4.00 23.90
C ASN A 118 1.99 -5.43 23.77
N LEU A 119 2.58 -5.99 24.83
CA LEU A 119 3.18 -7.31 24.84
C LEU A 119 2.11 -8.41 25.00
N THR A 120 2.33 -9.58 24.41
CA THR A 120 1.47 -10.76 24.56
C THR A 120 2.22 -11.89 25.23
N ILE A 121 1.69 -12.37 26.34
CA ILE A 121 2.16 -13.56 27.05
C ILE A 121 1.50 -14.78 26.39
N ASP A 122 2.30 -15.71 25.88
CA ASP A 122 1.83 -16.90 25.20
C ASP A 122 1.97 -18.13 26.10
N VAL A 123 0.85 -18.66 26.60
CA VAL A 123 0.83 -19.77 27.58
C VAL A 123 0.28 -21.02 26.90
N SER A 124 1.11 -22.04 26.71
CA SER A 124 0.75 -23.29 26.04
C SER A 124 0.73 -24.46 27.02
N VAL A 125 -0.42 -25.12 27.18
CA VAL A 125 -0.52 -26.37 27.95
C VAL A 125 -0.22 -27.54 27.02
N LEU A 126 0.74 -28.39 27.39
CA LEU A 126 1.37 -29.39 26.54
C LEU A 126 1.40 -30.76 27.22
N HIS A 127 1.16 -31.83 26.46
CA HIS A 127 1.32 -33.21 26.94
C HIS A 127 2.72 -33.74 26.61
N ASP A 128 3.47 -34.11 27.64
CA ASP A 128 4.77 -34.78 27.50
C ASP A 128 4.62 -36.28 27.19
N ARG A 129 5.31 -36.72 26.15
CA ARG A 129 5.33 -38.11 25.65
C ARG A 129 6.62 -38.85 26.00
N ARG A 130 7.50 -38.25 26.81
CA ARG A 130 8.82 -38.80 27.19
C ARG A 130 8.81 -39.59 28.51
N VAL A 131 7.70 -39.52 29.26
CA VAL A 131 7.47 -40.31 30.49
C VAL A 131 7.06 -41.74 30.09
N PRO A 132 7.82 -42.79 30.46
CA PRO A 132 7.45 -44.18 30.15
C PRO A 132 6.23 -44.66 30.94
N LEU A 133 5.42 -45.54 30.34
CA LEU A 133 4.34 -46.25 31.04
C LEU A 133 4.83 -47.63 31.54
N PRO A 134 4.35 -48.15 32.70
CA PRO A 134 4.81 -49.42 33.26
C PRO A 134 4.38 -50.71 32.52
N LEU A 135 3.78 -50.62 31.32
CA LEU A 135 3.27 -51.77 30.56
C LEU A 135 3.55 -51.59 29.05
N PRO A 136 4.00 -52.65 28.34
CA PRO A 136 4.32 -52.56 26.92
C PRO A 136 3.08 -52.73 26.04
N SER A 137 2.54 -51.62 25.53
CA SER A 137 1.61 -51.64 24.38
C SER A 137 2.39 -51.57 23.07
N LEU A 138 2.13 -52.50 22.15
CA LEU A 138 2.68 -52.48 20.80
C LEU A 138 2.22 -51.22 20.03
N ASP A 139 3.15 -50.34 19.66
CA ASP A 139 3.19 -49.65 18.35
C ASP A 139 4.42 -48.72 18.24
N SER A 140 5.42 -49.12 17.46
CA SER A 140 6.72 -48.45 17.37
C SER A 140 6.78 -47.42 16.22
N SER A 141 6.55 -46.14 16.52
CA SER A 141 6.78 -45.01 15.60
C SER A 141 7.66 -43.91 16.23
N ALA A 142 8.83 -44.31 16.73
CA ALA A 142 9.74 -43.46 17.48
C ALA A 142 10.63 -42.56 16.58
N GLN A 143 10.06 -41.51 16.00
CA GLN A 143 10.79 -40.36 15.45
C GLN A 143 9.92 -39.08 15.51
N SER A 144 10.54 -37.93 15.81
CA SER A 144 9.88 -36.64 16.13
C SER A 144 9.09 -36.57 17.47
N ALA A 145 9.80 -36.60 18.59
CA ALA A 145 9.23 -36.46 19.94
C ALA A 145 8.88 -35.00 20.33
N GLN A 146 7.98 -34.36 19.56
CA GLN A 146 7.32 -33.11 19.96
C GLN A 146 6.13 -33.37 20.91
N PRO A 147 5.90 -32.50 21.91
CA PRO A 147 4.77 -32.63 22.83
C PRO A 147 3.43 -32.29 22.15
N ARG A 148 2.35 -32.94 22.56
CA ARG A 148 1.00 -32.71 21.99
C ARG A 148 0.32 -31.57 22.75
N SER A 149 0.06 -30.42 22.12
CA SER A 149 -0.66 -29.32 22.78
C SER A 149 -2.05 -29.76 23.26
N LEU A 150 -2.28 -29.57 24.56
CA LEU A 150 -3.57 -29.73 25.23
C LEU A 150 -4.42 -28.48 24.99
N GLY A 151 -3.83 -27.30 25.10
CA GLY A 151 -4.43 -26.00 24.73
C GLY A 151 -3.39 -24.87 24.64
N ARG A 152 -3.87 -23.63 24.45
CA ARG A 152 -3.07 -22.38 24.55
C ARG A 152 -3.99 -21.25 25.02
N VAL A 153 -3.43 -20.25 25.69
CA VAL A 153 -4.06 -18.96 26.04
C VAL A 153 -3.11 -17.87 25.59
N ARG A 154 -3.65 -16.73 25.15
CA ARG A 154 -2.87 -15.53 24.80
C ARG A 154 -3.35 -14.35 25.62
N ILE A 155 -2.47 -13.81 26.45
CA ILE A 155 -2.83 -12.82 27.47
C ILE A 155 -2.14 -11.51 27.12
N SER A 156 -2.86 -10.40 27.13
CA SER A 156 -2.27 -9.06 26.95
C SER A 156 -1.56 -8.65 28.24
N GLY A 157 -0.41 -7.99 28.13
CA GLY A 157 0.28 -7.41 29.28
C GLY A 157 -0.51 -6.34 30.04
N VAL A 158 -1.65 -5.87 29.51
CA VAL A 158 -2.64 -5.06 30.26
C VAL A 158 -3.29 -5.85 31.42
N SER A 159 -3.26 -7.18 31.38
CA SER A 159 -3.75 -8.07 32.45
C SER A 159 -2.73 -8.34 33.57
N VAL A 160 -1.55 -7.71 33.52
CA VAL A 160 -0.50 -7.84 34.55
C VAL A 160 -0.74 -6.81 35.66
N SER A 161 -0.71 -7.26 36.91
CA SER A 161 -0.78 -6.36 38.08
C SER A 161 0.57 -5.69 38.37
N PRO A 162 0.61 -4.40 38.77
CA PRO A 162 1.86 -3.69 38.99
C PRO A 162 2.57 -4.09 40.29
N SER A 163 1.92 -4.87 41.17
CA SER A 163 2.48 -5.39 42.41
C SER A 163 1.95 -6.81 42.71
N PRO A 164 2.69 -7.68 43.43
CA PRO A 164 2.21 -8.99 43.86
C PRO A 164 1.02 -8.90 44.83
N SER A 165 0.93 -7.81 45.60
CA SER A 165 -0.15 -7.52 46.56
C SER A 165 -1.50 -7.25 45.89
N GLU A 166 -1.51 -6.71 44.68
CA GLU A 166 -2.74 -6.43 43.91
C GLU A 166 -3.07 -7.56 42.91
N ALA A 167 -2.20 -8.56 42.80
CA ALA A 167 -2.27 -9.60 41.79
C ALA A 167 -3.38 -10.62 42.07
N GLN A 168 -4.46 -10.54 41.27
CA GLN A 168 -5.59 -11.48 41.33
C GLN A 168 -5.31 -12.73 40.50
N ILE A 169 -5.93 -13.85 40.90
CA ILE A 169 -5.91 -15.11 40.16
C ILE A 169 -6.89 -14.99 38.98
N LEU A 170 -6.40 -15.18 37.76
CA LEU A 170 -7.17 -15.09 36.52
C LEU A 170 -7.24 -16.48 35.88
N ARG A 171 -8.46 -16.98 35.64
CA ARG A 171 -8.71 -18.33 35.13
C ARG A 171 -9.19 -18.25 33.68
N PHE A 172 -8.40 -18.79 32.76
CA PHE A 172 -8.54 -18.59 31.32
C PHE A 172 -8.93 -19.90 30.60
N PRO A 173 -10.00 -19.91 29.77
CA PRO A 173 -10.34 -21.07 28.95
C PRO A 173 -9.32 -21.28 27.82
N LEU A 174 -9.04 -22.54 27.48
CA LEU A 174 -8.07 -22.91 26.46
C LEU A 174 -8.61 -22.72 25.02
N ASP A 175 -7.88 -21.99 24.18
CA ASP A 175 -8.27 -21.65 22.82
C ASP A 175 -8.42 -22.89 21.91
N LYS A 176 -9.56 -22.98 21.24
CA LYS A 176 -9.85 -24.00 20.22
C LYS A 176 -9.18 -23.60 18.90
N ARG A 177 -8.22 -24.41 18.42
CA ARG A 177 -7.47 -24.21 17.16
C ARG A 177 -8.29 -24.35 15.86
N GLY A 178 -9.62 -24.37 15.92
CA GLY A 178 -10.55 -24.45 14.79
C GLY A 178 -11.85 -25.21 15.10
N PHE A 179 -12.85 -25.12 14.22
CA PHE A 179 -14.20 -25.69 14.42
C PHE A 179 -14.24 -27.20 14.74
N PHE A 180 -13.29 -27.98 14.22
CA PHE A 180 -13.19 -29.43 14.48
C PHE A 180 -12.20 -29.79 15.61
N SER A 181 -11.58 -28.79 16.26
CA SER A 181 -10.56 -29.04 17.29
C SER A 181 -11.18 -29.41 18.64
N HIS A 182 -10.87 -30.61 19.09
CA HIS A 182 -11.29 -31.13 20.40
C HIS A 182 -10.28 -30.66 21.45
N ILE A 183 -10.55 -29.48 22.01
CA ILE A 183 -9.84 -28.85 23.14
C ILE A 183 -10.90 -28.46 24.17
N ARG A 184 -10.63 -28.80 25.43
CA ARG A 184 -11.38 -28.42 26.64
C ARG A 184 -10.40 -28.13 27.77
N GLY A 185 -10.93 -27.53 28.82
CA GLY A 185 -10.21 -27.12 30.01
C GLY A 185 -9.85 -25.65 30.06
N ASP A 186 -9.44 -25.23 31.25
CA ASP A 186 -9.01 -23.88 31.61
C ASP A 186 -7.79 -23.93 32.54
N ILE A 187 -7.08 -22.80 32.65
CA ILE A 187 -5.84 -22.65 33.42
C ILE A 187 -5.90 -21.41 34.31
N ALA A 188 -5.54 -21.53 35.59
CA ALA A 188 -5.43 -20.40 36.51
C ALA A 188 -3.98 -19.89 36.57
N LEU A 189 -3.85 -18.58 36.38
CA LEU A 189 -2.58 -17.87 36.31
C LEU A 189 -2.67 -16.59 37.15
N ARG A 190 -1.57 -16.19 37.75
CA ARG A 190 -1.46 -14.90 38.43
C ARG A 190 -0.21 -14.18 37.91
N LEU A 191 -0.38 -12.90 37.56
CA LEU A 191 0.55 -12.15 36.72
C LEU A 191 0.92 -10.84 37.39
N TYR A 192 2.19 -10.63 37.72
CA TYR A 192 2.63 -9.41 38.38
C TYR A 192 4.06 -8.98 38.04
N VAL A 193 4.30 -7.68 38.15
CA VAL A 193 5.65 -7.10 38.02
C VAL A 193 6.41 -7.21 39.35
N LEU A 194 7.69 -7.56 39.25
CA LEU A 194 8.68 -7.49 40.31
C LEU A 194 9.65 -6.33 40.00
N PRO A 195 9.76 -5.31 40.88
CA PRO A 195 10.85 -4.35 40.81
C PRO A 195 12.14 -4.98 41.33
N ASP A 196 13.28 -4.71 40.69
CA ASP A 196 14.59 -5.16 41.18
C ASP A 196 15.01 -4.33 42.41
N SER A 197 14.62 -4.79 43.60
CA SER A 197 15.14 -4.29 44.86
C SER A 197 16.60 -4.70 45.04
N SER A 198 17.50 -3.74 45.26
CA SER A 198 18.87 -4.00 45.71
C SER A 198 18.87 -4.78 47.03
N SER A 199 19.88 -5.63 47.21
CA SER A 199 19.90 -6.67 48.24
C SER A 199 20.17 -6.15 49.67
N PRO A 200 19.59 -6.80 50.70
CA PRO A 200 20.07 -6.71 52.07
C PRO A 200 20.55 -8.06 52.65
N SER A 201 21.85 -8.11 52.96
CA SER A 201 22.51 -8.91 54.03
C SER A 201 22.53 -10.47 53.99
N PRO A 202 23.67 -11.10 54.38
CA PRO A 202 23.84 -12.55 54.29
C PRO A 202 23.34 -13.30 55.55
N ALA A 203 22.02 -13.49 55.66
CA ALA A 203 21.41 -14.29 56.74
C ALA A 203 20.76 -15.60 56.27
N ALA A 204 20.43 -15.75 54.98
CA ALA A 204 19.74 -16.92 54.43
C ALA A 204 20.67 -17.96 53.75
N ALA A 205 21.91 -17.59 53.41
CA ALA A 205 22.84 -18.48 52.70
C ALA A 205 23.26 -19.71 53.52
N ALA A 206 23.38 -19.54 54.85
CA ALA A 206 23.86 -20.57 55.77
C ALA A 206 22.89 -21.78 55.96
N ALA A 207 21.70 -21.74 55.38
CA ALA A 207 20.72 -22.84 55.44
C ALA A 207 20.73 -23.74 54.20
N ALA A 208 21.37 -23.33 53.09
CA ALA A 208 21.33 -24.05 51.81
C ALA A 208 22.54 -24.94 51.54
N GLU A 209 23.68 -24.72 52.22
CA GLU A 209 24.91 -25.51 52.05
C GLU A 209 24.95 -26.80 52.88
N ALA A 210 23.87 -27.13 53.60
CA ALA A 210 23.84 -28.19 54.61
C ALA A 210 23.34 -29.58 54.14
N GLU A 211 22.61 -29.69 53.02
CA GLU A 211 22.02 -30.98 52.57
C GLU A 211 22.57 -31.52 51.23
N ALA A 212 23.38 -30.76 50.49
CA ALA A 212 23.89 -31.18 49.17
C ALA A 212 25.27 -31.88 49.21
N ALA A 213 25.86 -32.08 50.39
CA ALA A 213 27.26 -32.47 50.57
C ALA A 213 27.43 -33.85 51.24
N SER A 214 26.76 -34.89 50.75
CA SER A 214 26.92 -36.27 51.27
C SER A 214 26.85 -37.35 50.18
N MET A 215 27.93 -38.14 50.06
CA MET A 215 28.04 -39.45 49.37
C MET A 215 27.82 -39.41 47.83
N LEU A 216 28.77 -39.67 46.92
CA LEU A 216 29.92 -40.60 46.83
C LEU A 216 29.57 -42.11 46.86
N PHE A 217 30.09 -42.82 45.85
CA PHE A 217 29.98 -44.26 45.54
C PHE A 217 30.59 -45.18 46.62
N PRO A 218 30.22 -46.49 46.73
CA PRO A 218 30.79 -47.55 45.85
C PRO A 218 29.90 -48.79 45.51
N ASP A 219 30.44 -49.64 44.61
CA ASP A 219 30.04 -51.01 44.17
C ASP A 219 30.50 -52.10 45.21
N PRO A 220 30.46 -53.48 45.06
CA PRO A 220 30.42 -54.34 43.83
C PRO A 220 29.72 -55.76 43.82
N THR A 221 29.52 -56.35 42.61
CA THR A 221 29.53 -57.83 42.22
C THR A 221 28.46 -58.82 42.77
N PRO A 222 28.30 -60.11 42.29
CA PRO A 222 28.96 -60.89 41.21
C PRO A 222 28.04 -61.57 40.09
N PRO A 223 28.59 -62.32 39.09
CA PRO A 223 27.90 -62.90 37.89
C PRO A 223 27.73 -64.46 37.95
N PRO A 224 27.60 -65.32 36.88
CA PRO A 224 27.63 -65.19 35.38
C PRO A 224 26.54 -66.05 34.65
N PRO A 225 26.66 -66.54 33.37
CA PRO A 225 27.49 -66.21 32.18
C PRO A 225 26.57 -65.88 30.94
N GLN A 226 26.91 -65.80 29.63
CA GLN A 226 28.10 -65.76 28.73
C GLN A 226 27.64 -64.98 27.42
N GLN A 227 28.13 -65.04 26.16
CA GLN A 227 29.11 -65.85 25.41
C GLN A 227 29.80 -65.07 24.24
N LYS A 228 30.70 -65.79 23.56
CA LYS A 228 31.57 -65.60 22.36
C LYS A 228 30.85 -65.17 21.04
N LYS A 229 31.45 -64.59 19.99
CA LYS A 229 32.81 -64.06 19.59
C LYS A 229 32.71 -63.37 18.18
N GLU A 230 33.63 -62.58 17.58
CA GLU A 230 34.79 -61.78 18.06
C GLU A 230 35.20 -60.57 17.15
N LYS A 231 35.85 -60.78 15.97
CA LYS A 231 36.73 -59.80 15.21
C LYS A 231 36.76 -60.12 13.68
N LYS A 232 37.32 -59.36 12.70
CA LYS A 232 38.46 -58.39 12.64
C LYS A 232 38.49 -57.54 11.32
N SER A 233 38.97 -56.29 11.37
CA SER A 233 39.85 -55.55 10.39
C SER A 233 39.48 -55.11 8.93
N SER A 234 39.38 -53.76 8.74
CA SER A 234 40.18 -52.88 7.83
C SER A 234 40.16 -52.85 6.26
N ARG A 235 39.99 -51.60 5.72
CA ARG A 235 40.78 -50.88 4.67
C ARG A 235 40.37 -50.82 3.16
N THR A 236 40.38 -49.58 2.62
CA THR A 236 40.70 -49.11 1.22
C THR A 236 39.78 -49.29 -0.01
N THR A 237 39.72 -48.23 -0.82
CA THR A 237 39.38 -48.12 -2.27
C THR A 237 40.52 -48.68 -3.17
N PRO A 238 40.28 -49.07 -4.47
CA PRO A 238 40.18 -48.11 -5.60
C PRO A 238 39.36 -48.58 -6.87
N GLN A 239 39.54 -47.86 -7.98
CA GLN A 239 39.08 -48.09 -9.39
C GLN A 239 39.76 -49.32 -10.09
N PRO A 240 39.31 -49.87 -11.27
CA PRO A 240 39.18 -49.17 -12.58
C PRO A 240 38.12 -49.70 -13.61
N GLN A 241 38.24 -49.26 -14.89
CA GLN A 241 37.51 -49.65 -16.14
C GLN A 241 38.21 -50.85 -16.87
N PRO A 242 37.81 -51.40 -18.06
CA PRO A 242 36.84 -50.93 -19.09
C PRO A 242 35.94 -51.98 -19.83
N GLN A 243 35.20 -51.45 -20.83
CA GLN A 243 34.49 -51.97 -22.05
C GLN A 243 34.91 -53.34 -22.65
N PRO A 244 34.18 -53.98 -23.63
CA PRO A 244 33.16 -53.48 -24.61
C PRO A 244 31.85 -54.34 -24.63
N PRO A 245 30.99 -54.52 -25.69
CA PRO A 245 30.94 -53.99 -27.07
C PRO A 245 29.53 -53.46 -27.52
N MET A 246 29.03 -53.86 -28.71
CA MET A 246 27.79 -53.46 -29.43
C MET A 246 27.19 -54.68 -30.18
N PRO A 247 25.94 -54.67 -30.74
CA PRO A 247 25.44 -53.85 -31.90
C PRO A 247 24.05 -53.18 -31.62
N LYS A 248 23.23 -52.63 -32.55
CA LYS A 248 23.26 -51.73 -33.75
C LYS A 248 21.78 -51.53 -34.20
N ASP A 249 21.30 -50.52 -34.95
CA ASP A 249 21.81 -49.22 -35.42
C ASP A 249 20.62 -48.25 -35.75
N GLU A 250 20.92 -46.99 -36.08
CA GLU A 250 19.96 -45.92 -36.49
C GLU A 250 19.65 -45.97 -38.02
N PRO A 251 18.73 -45.15 -38.59
CA PRO A 251 19.15 -43.80 -39.03
C PRO A 251 18.10 -42.67 -38.97
N ARG A 252 18.58 -41.43 -39.08
CA ARG A 252 17.83 -40.18 -39.32
C ARG A 252 18.12 -39.58 -40.70
N VAL A 253 17.39 -38.54 -41.09
CA VAL A 253 17.78 -37.59 -42.16
C VAL A 253 17.58 -36.14 -41.69
N PHE A 254 18.41 -35.23 -42.19
CA PHE A 254 18.50 -33.79 -41.86
C PHE A 254 17.89 -32.88 -42.94
N PHE A 255 17.74 -31.58 -42.66
CA PHE A 255 18.18 -30.48 -43.56
C PHE A 255 18.39 -29.15 -42.79
N SER A 256 18.81 -28.07 -43.47
CA SER A 256 19.96 -27.24 -43.03
C SER A 256 19.82 -25.71 -43.17
N VAL A 257 20.86 -24.98 -42.73
CA VAL A 257 21.03 -23.50 -42.75
C VAL A 257 21.96 -23.02 -43.88
N PRO A 258 21.74 -21.82 -44.47
CA PRO A 258 22.76 -21.08 -45.23
C PRO A 258 22.96 -19.61 -44.78
N THR A 259 24.05 -18.92 -45.20
CA THR A 259 24.31 -17.48 -44.94
C THR A 259 25.35 -16.87 -45.91
N ALA A 260 25.03 -15.69 -46.49
CA ALA A 260 25.89 -14.76 -47.30
C ALA A 260 26.52 -15.33 -48.60
N ALA A 261 26.86 -14.59 -49.67
CA ALA A 261 26.88 -13.15 -50.04
C ALA A 261 26.59 -13.02 -51.58
N PRO A 262 26.88 -11.94 -52.37
CA PRO A 262 27.40 -10.59 -52.09
C PRO A 262 26.51 -9.43 -52.63
N ALA A 263 26.86 -8.73 -53.73
CA ALA A 263 26.24 -7.45 -54.15
C ALA A 263 26.30 -7.12 -55.66
N ASN A 264 25.36 -6.28 -56.15
CA ASN A 264 25.55 -5.34 -57.27
C ASN A 264 24.45 -4.23 -57.31
N ARG A 265 24.67 -3.16 -58.09
CA ARG A 265 23.81 -1.96 -58.34
C ARG A 265 23.75 -1.69 -59.87
N PRO A 266 22.96 -0.74 -60.46
CA PRO A 266 22.18 0.37 -59.90
C PRO A 266 20.63 0.19 -60.09
N THR A 267 19.70 1.02 -60.62
CA THR A 267 19.68 2.29 -61.40
C THR A 267 18.50 3.23 -60.99
N GLN A 268 17.63 3.69 -61.91
CA GLN A 268 16.60 4.74 -61.77
C GLN A 268 15.44 4.52 -62.75
N GLN A 269 14.19 4.94 -62.41
CA GLN A 269 13.28 5.75 -63.27
C GLN A 269 11.95 6.08 -62.56
N ALA A 270 11.24 7.10 -63.08
CA ALA A 270 10.01 7.74 -62.57
C ALA A 270 9.35 8.56 -63.72
N PRO A 271 8.17 9.23 -63.56
CA PRO A 271 7.22 9.24 -62.45
C PRO A 271 5.99 8.33 -62.70
N PRO A 272 4.81 8.71 -63.28
CA PRO A 272 4.29 10.00 -63.77
C PRO A 272 3.37 10.73 -62.76
N VAL A 273 2.66 11.77 -63.19
CA VAL A 273 1.58 12.50 -62.46
C VAL A 273 0.35 12.61 -63.36
N ILE A 274 -0.87 12.45 -62.79
CA ILE A 274 -2.13 12.85 -63.44
C ILE A 274 -3.01 13.55 -62.40
N GLU A 275 -3.39 14.80 -62.67
CA GLU A 275 -4.47 15.48 -61.95
C GLU A 275 -5.84 14.97 -62.44
N SER A 276 -6.81 14.84 -61.53
CA SER A 276 -8.22 14.94 -61.93
C SER A 276 -9.06 15.56 -60.81
N ARG A 277 -9.97 16.45 -61.19
CA ARG A 277 -10.72 17.37 -60.31
C ARG A 277 -12.19 17.31 -60.70
N ALA A 278 -13.05 16.65 -59.93
CA ALA A 278 -14.50 16.84 -60.02
C ALA A 278 -15.30 16.27 -58.84
N ALA A 279 -16.33 17.03 -58.46
CA ALA A 279 -17.66 16.62 -57.99
C ALA A 279 -17.85 15.66 -56.79
N ALA A 280 -18.91 15.93 -56.02
CA ALA A 280 -19.42 15.07 -54.94
C ALA A 280 -20.75 14.42 -55.34
N ALA A 281 -20.92 13.14 -55.00
CA ALA A 281 -22.17 12.38 -55.06
C ALA A 281 -22.16 11.31 -53.94
N PRO A 282 -23.33 10.83 -53.45
CA PRO A 282 -23.40 10.10 -52.18
C PRO A 282 -23.01 8.62 -52.28
N ALA A 283 -22.44 8.08 -51.20
CA ALA A 283 -22.14 6.66 -51.07
C ALA A 283 -23.42 5.83 -50.76
N PRO A 284 -23.62 4.66 -51.42
CA PRO A 284 -24.70 3.73 -51.09
C PRO A 284 -24.43 3.00 -49.77
N ALA A 285 -25.49 2.54 -49.10
CA ALA A 285 -25.39 1.86 -47.81
C ALA A 285 -24.71 0.47 -47.95
N ALA A 286 -23.62 0.25 -47.21
CA ALA A 286 -22.94 -1.03 -47.17
C ALA A 286 -23.79 -2.10 -46.47
N ALA A 287 -24.16 -3.15 -47.21
CA ALA A 287 -24.88 -4.29 -46.67
C ALA A 287 -24.00 -5.10 -45.70
N VAL A 288 -24.57 -5.51 -44.56
CA VAL A 288 -23.85 -6.30 -43.55
C VAL A 288 -23.75 -7.76 -44.01
N MET A 289 -22.65 -8.12 -44.67
CA MET A 289 -22.31 -9.53 -44.88
C MET A 289 -22.02 -10.21 -43.54
N GLN A 290 -22.70 -11.33 -43.29
CA GLN A 290 -22.49 -12.14 -42.10
C GLN A 290 -21.26 -13.04 -42.30
N ILE A 291 -20.26 -12.89 -41.43
CA ILE A 291 -19.04 -13.70 -41.47
C ILE A 291 -19.34 -15.09 -40.86
N PRO A 292 -19.01 -16.20 -41.55
CA PRO A 292 -19.28 -17.55 -41.03
C PRO A 292 -18.41 -17.88 -39.79
N PRO A 293 -18.90 -18.72 -38.87
CA PRO A 293 -18.18 -19.07 -37.64
C PRO A 293 -17.02 -20.03 -37.94
N GLY A 294 -15.79 -19.54 -37.89
CA GLY A 294 -14.60 -20.37 -38.05
C GLY A 294 -13.26 -19.63 -37.99
N PHE A 295 -13.21 -18.37 -38.45
CA PHE A 295 -11.99 -17.57 -38.38
C PHE A 295 -11.67 -17.14 -36.94
N PRO A 296 -10.41 -17.26 -36.47
CA PRO A 296 -9.99 -16.63 -35.23
C PRO A 296 -10.13 -15.12 -35.38
N ARG A 297 -10.79 -14.48 -34.41
CA ARG A 297 -10.78 -13.01 -34.33
C ARG A 297 -9.32 -12.54 -34.22
N PRO A 298 -8.92 -11.45 -34.89
CA PRO A 298 -7.60 -10.87 -34.65
C PRO A 298 -7.43 -10.60 -33.16
N PRO A 299 -6.25 -10.90 -32.56
CA PRO A 299 -6.03 -10.66 -31.14
C PRO A 299 -6.29 -9.19 -30.84
N ASN A 300 -7.12 -8.92 -29.83
CA ASN A 300 -7.43 -7.55 -29.45
C ASN A 300 -6.16 -6.94 -28.84
N GLU A 301 -5.42 -6.16 -29.64
CA GLU A 301 -4.03 -5.76 -29.41
C GLU A 301 -3.77 -5.05 -28.07
N TYR A 302 -4.81 -4.41 -27.54
CA TYR A 302 -4.83 -3.69 -26.26
C TYR A 302 -5.46 -4.51 -25.11
N GLY A 303 -5.60 -5.83 -25.27
CA GLY A 303 -6.16 -6.74 -24.26
C GLY A 303 -5.13 -7.28 -23.29
N LEU A 304 -5.59 -7.63 -22.08
CA LEU A 304 -4.77 -8.31 -21.06
C LEU A 304 -4.45 -9.75 -21.43
N ILE A 305 -3.20 -10.16 -21.18
CA ILE A 305 -2.72 -11.53 -21.36
C ILE A 305 -2.43 -12.11 -19.96
N GLU A 306 -3.22 -13.09 -19.50
CA GLU A 306 -2.89 -13.83 -18.25
C GLU A 306 -1.59 -14.61 -18.45
N THR A 307 -0.66 -14.44 -17.53
CA THR A 307 0.61 -15.17 -17.51
C THR A 307 0.66 -16.13 -16.32
N ARG A 308 1.50 -17.17 -16.43
CA ARG A 308 1.65 -18.19 -15.40
C ARG A 308 3.12 -18.38 -14.95
N PRO A 309 3.84 -17.30 -14.58
CA PRO A 309 5.18 -17.42 -14.02
C PRO A 309 5.20 -18.29 -12.75
N PRO A 310 6.33 -18.98 -12.47
CA PRO A 310 6.48 -19.89 -11.32
C PRO A 310 6.73 -19.11 -10.01
N LEU A 311 5.80 -18.21 -9.65
CA LEU A 311 5.87 -17.40 -8.42
C LEU A 311 5.58 -18.27 -7.20
N ALA A 312 6.35 -18.12 -6.12
CA ALA A 312 6.20 -18.94 -4.90
C ALA A 312 4.78 -18.87 -4.32
N GLY A 313 4.18 -17.67 -4.30
CA GLY A 313 2.79 -17.44 -3.88
C GLY A 313 1.71 -18.07 -4.77
N ARG A 314 2.08 -18.64 -5.93
CA ARG A 314 1.18 -19.39 -6.83
C ARG A 314 1.44 -20.90 -6.81
N VAL A 315 2.66 -21.34 -6.50
CA VAL A 315 3.03 -22.78 -6.45
C VAL A 315 2.49 -23.49 -5.20
N GLY A 316 2.02 -22.75 -4.20
CA GLY A 316 1.22 -23.32 -3.11
C GLY A 316 2.04 -24.03 -2.03
N TYR A 317 3.31 -23.65 -1.87
CA TYR A 317 4.21 -24.11 -0.78
C TYR A 317 3.78 -23.57 0.61
N ARG A 318 2.55 -23.88 1.03
CA ARG A 318 2.03 -23.66 2.39
C ARG A 318 2.63 -24.68 3.37
N GLY A 319 3.96 -24.64 3.52
CA GLY A 319 4.61 -25.12 4.73
C GLY A 319 4.04 -24.34 5.91
N ARG A 320 3.50 -25.05 6.89
CA ARG A 320 2.54 -24.52 7.89
C ARG A 320 3.05 -23.33 8.71
N ASP A 321 4.37 -23.21 8.79
CA ASP A 321 5.08 -22.34 9.72
C ASP A 321 5.92 -21.26 8.99
N LYS A 322 5.84 -21.16 7.65
CA LYS A 322 6.46 -20.06 6.90
C LYS A 322 5.50 -18.87 6.79
N ILE A 323 5.92 -17.75 7.38
CA ILE A 323 5.40 -16.40 7.07
C ILE A 323 5.50 -16.22 5.54
N SER A 324 4.46 -15.65 4.90
CA SER A 324 4.50 -15.35 3.45
C SER A 324 5.75 -14.51 3.17
N SER A 325 6.62 -14.97 2.27
CA SER A 325 7.89 -14.27 2.07
C SER A 325 7.64 -12.93 1.38
N THR A 326 8.44 -11.93 1.73
CA THR A 326 8.35 -10.56 1.19
C THR A 326 8.49 -10.49 -0.34
N TYR A 327 8.85 -11.61 -0.99
CA TYR A 327 9.13 -11.75 -2.42
C TYR A 327 8.31 -12.87 -3.10
N ASP A 328 7.22 -13.35 -2.47
CA ASP A 328 6.36 -14.44 -2.98
C ASP A 328 5.73 -14.20 -4.37
N LEU A 329 5.62 -12.94 -4.82
CA LEU A 329 5.04 -12.52 -6.11
C LEU A 329 6.09 -12.18 -7.17
N VAL A 330 7.38 -12.37 -6.88
CA VAL A 330 8.48 -12.14 -7.84
C VAL A 330 9.33 -13.39 -8.03
N LEU A 331 10.23 -13.35 -9.01
CA LEU A 331 11.22 -14.42 -9.23
C LEU A 331 12.52 -14.03 -8.51
N PRO A 332 13.18 -14.95 -7.78
CA PRO A 332 14.41 -14.63 -7.06
C PRO A 332 15.55 -14.43 -8.06
N MET A 333 15.96 -13.18 -8.24
CA MET A 333 17.18 -12.82 -8.97
C MET A 333 18.38 -13.05 -8.05
N LYS A 334 19.50 -13.52 -8.61
CA LYS A 334 20.77 -13.69 -7.88
C LYS A 334 21.68 -12.51 -8.15
N PHE A 335 22.35 -12.01 -7.11
CA PHE A 335 23.34 -10.95 -7.22
C PHE A 335 24.62 -11.33 -6.46
N LEU A 336 25.78 -10.95 -6.98
CA LEU A 336 27.02 -10.92 -6.21
C LEU A 336 27.16 -9.53 -5.59
N TYR A 337 27.09 -9.46 -4.26
CA TYR A 337 27.31 -8.24 -3.49
C TYR A 337 28.77 -8.11 -3.11
N VAL A 338 29.31 -6.89 -3.25
CA VAL A 338 30.68 -6.52 -2.86
C VAL A 338 30.60 -5.23 -2.05
N SER A 339 30.85 -5.32 -0.75
CA SER A 339 31.02 -4.19 0.15
C SER A 339 32.48 -3.76 0.17
N VAL A 340 32.76 -2.52 -0.20
CA VAL A 340 34.05 -1.86 -0.01
C VAL A 340 33.91 -0.89 1.17
N VAL A 341 34.35 -1.33 2.35
CA VAL A 341 34.16 -0.56 3.60
C VAL A 341 35.27 0.48 3.75
N LYS A 342 36.52 0.03 3.89
CA LYS A 342 37.69 0.90 4.11
C LYS A 342 38.99 0.19 3.75
N ALA A 343 40.09 0.91 3.64
CA ALA A 343 41.45 0.36 3.62
C ALA A 343 42.30 0.96 4.74
N ARG A 344 43.45 0.32 5.02
CA ARG A 344 44.46 0.81 5.97
C ARG A 344 45.88 0.59 5.46
N ASP A 345 46.80 1.38 6.00
CA ASP A 345 48.25 1.23 5.81
C ASP A 345 48.68 1.20 4.34
N LEU A 346 47.97 1.91 3.46
CA LEU A 346 48.25 1.92 2.02
C LEU A 346 49.66 2.47 1.74
N PRO A 347 50.48 1.80 0.90
CA PRO A 347 51.83 2.26 0.63
C PRO A 347 51.82 3.58 -0.17
N PRO A 348 52.49 4.65 0.30
CA PRO A 348 52.61 5.89 -0.45
C PRO A 348 53.44 5.65 -1.71
N LYS A 349 52.95 6.15 -2.84
CA LYS A 349 53.61 6.03 -4.15
C LYS A 349 54.18 7.35 -4.65
N ASP A 350 53.51 8.44 -4.28
CA ASP A 350 53.76 9.78 -4.79
C ASP A 350 54.93 10.47 -4.06
N ILE A 351 55.81 11.13 -4.80
CA ILE A 351 56.97 11.85 -4.24
C ILE A 351 56.51 13.04 -3.38
N THR A 352 55.34 13.58 -3.71
CA THR A 352 54.65 14.66 -2.98
C THR A 352 53.89 14.21 -1.73
N GLY A 353 53.81 12.89 -1.46
CA GLY A 353 53.13 12.34 -0.28
C GLY A 353 51.61 12.40 -0.29
N SER A 354 51.01 12.88 -1.39
CA SER A 354 49.60 12.69 -1.70
C SER A 354 49.29 11.19 -1.86
N LEU A 355 48.05 10.81 -1.55
CA LEU A 355 47.48 9.51 -1.92
C LEU A 355 45.97 9.74 -1.99
N ASP A 356 45.40 9.65 -3.18
CA ASP A 356 44.00 9.96 -3.49
C ASP A 356 43.22 8.67 -3.86
N PRO A 357 43.20 7.64 -2.99
CA PRO A 357 42.91 6.29 -3.41
C PRO A 357 41.46 6.08 -3.83
N TYR A 358 41.29 5.20 -4.81
CA TYR A 358 40.00 4.64 -5.19
C TYR A 358 40.10 3.12 -5.42
N VAL A 359 38.96 2.44 -5.38
CA VAL A 359 38.86 0.99 -5.57
C VAL A 359 38.11 0.69 -6.87
N GLU A 360 38.75 -0.05 -7.76
CA GLU A 360 38.24 -0.56 -9.02
C GLU A 360 37.88 -2.05 -8.86
N VAL A 361 36.59 -2.35 -8.71
CA VAL A 361 36.05 -3.71 -8.68
C VAL A 361 35.77 -4.14 -10.12
N LYS A 362 36.32 -5.28 -10.55
CA LYS A 362 36.08 -5.87 -11.87
C LYS A 362 35.56 -7.30 -11.77
N LEU A 363 34.73 -7.66 -12.74
CA LEU A 363 34.16 -9.00 -12.86
C LEU A 363 33.94 -9.31 -14.34
N GLY A 364 34.96 -9.91 -14.97
CA GLY A 364 35.03 -10.06 -16.42
C GLY A 364 35.04 -8.70 -17.12
N ASN A 365 34.05 -8.48 -18.00
CA ASN A 365 33.91 -7.22 -18.75
C ASN A 365 33.30 -6.07 -17.93
N TYR A 366 32.73 -6.34 -16.75
CA TYR A 366 32.15 -5.31 -15.89
C TYR A 366 33.24 -4.71 -15.00
N LYS A 367 33.28 -3.37 -14.95
CA LYS A 367 34.11 -2.58 -14.05
C LYS A 367 33.20 -1.66 -13.24
N CYS A 368 33.60 -1.35 -12.01
CA CYS A 368 32.95 -0.42 -11.10
C CYS A 368 34.03 0.29 -10.29
N THR A 369 33.89 1.59 -10.05
CA THR A 369 34.90 2.39 -9.34
C THR A 369 34.26 3.18 -8.20
N THR A 370 34.87 3.16 -7.02
CA THR A 370 34.45 4.05 -5.92
C THR A 370 34.74 5.51 -6.27
N LYS A 371 34.10 6.43 -5.53
CA LYS A 371 34.63 7.79 -5.40
C LYS A 371 36.07 7.74 -4.86
N HIS A 372 36.98 8.51 -5.45
CA HIS A 372 38.28 8.84 -4.85
C HIS A 372 38.11 9.69 -3.58
N LEU A 373 39.10 9.63 -2.70
CA LEU A 373 39.16 10.39 -1.45
C LEU A 373 40.53 11.05 -1.34
N GLU A 374 40.57 12.38 -1.32
CA GLU A 374 41.82 13.15 -1.35
C GLU A 374 42.69 12.92 -0.09
N LYS A 375 43.99 12.70 -0.31
CA LYS A 375 45.07 12.69 0.70
C LYS A 375 44.81 11.81 1.92
N ASN A 376 44.34 10.58 1.71
CA ASN A 376 43.97 9.67 2.81
C ASN A 376 44.54 8.26 2.66
N GLN A 377 45.53 7.92 3.50
CA GLN A 377 46.15 6.58 3.59
C GLN A 377 45.28 5.51 4.27
N ASN A 378 44.20 5.92 4.95
CA ASN A 378 43.24 5.05 5.62
C ASN A 378 41.80 5.36 5.12
N PRO A 379 41.52 5.21 3.81
CA PRO A 379 40.28 5.67 3.19
C PRO A 379 39.08 4.85 3.66
N VAL A 380 37.95 5.53 3.92
CA VAL A 380 36.66 4.91 4.27
C VAL A 380 35.69 5.15 3.10
N PHE A 381 35.43 4.11 2.32
CA PHE A 381 34.64 4.19 1.10
C PHE A 381 33.14 3.96 1.34
N ASN A 382 32.78 3.02 2.22
CA ASN A 382 31.41 2.60 2.52
C ASN A 382 30.51 2.46 1.27
N GLN A 383 31.03 1.81 0.23
CA GLN A 383 30.35 1.67 -1.07
C GLN A 383 30.03 0.21 -1.38
N MET A 384 28.75 -0.05 -1.66
CA MET A 384 28.20 -1.35 -2.03
C MET A 384 28.12 -1.46 -3.56
N PHE A 385 28.48 -2.62 -4.11
CA PHE A 385 28.29 -2.98 -5.52
C PHE A 385 27.47 -4.26 -5.63
N ALA A 386 26.66 -4.40 -6.69
CA ALA A 386 25.81 -5.57 -6.94
C ALA A 386 25.86 -5.98 -8.42
N PHE A 387 26.49 -7.11 -8.71
CA PHE A 387 26.61 -7.66 -10.07
C PHE A 387 25.47 -8.66 -10.33
N SER A 388 24.75 -8.51 -11.45
CA SER A 388 23.65 -9.41 -11.81
C SER A 388 24.16 -10.82 -12.12
N GLY A 389 23.57 -11.83 -11.45
CA GLY A 389 23.95 -13.24 -11.53
C GLY A 389 23.89 -13.82 -12.95
N GLU A 390 22.96 -13.34 -13.77
CA GLU A 390 22.75 -13.75 -15.17
C GLU A 390 23.85 -13.20 -16.11
N ARG A 391 24.57 -12.17 -15.67
CA ARG A 391 25.63 -11.48 -16.44
C ARG A 391 27.05 -11.89 -15.99
N LEU A 392 27.17 -12.83 -15.05
CA LEU A 392 28.44 -13.35 -14.52
C LEU A 392 29.17 -14.28 -15.53
N GLN A 393 29.88 -13.68 -16.48
CA GLN A 393 30.71 -14.41 -17.46
C GLN A 393 32.07 -14.88 -16.92
N ALA A 394 32.49 -14.44 -15.73
CA ALA A 394 33.77 -14.77 -15.11
C ALA A 394 33.60 -15.31 -13.68
N ASN A 395 34.47 -16.25 -13.28
CA ASN A 395 34.52 -16.77 -11.90
C ASN A 395 35.40 -15.94 -10.97
N LEU A 396 36.35 -15.15 -11.50
CA LEU A 396 37.29 -14.36 -10.71
C LEU A 396 36.79 -12.92 -10.56
N LEU A 397 36.67 -12.48 -9.31
CA LEU A 397 36.44 -11.10 -8.90
C LEU A 397 37.80 -10.44 -8.63
N GLU A 398 38.17 -9.41 -9.40
CA GLU A 398 39.33 -8.57 -9.08
C GLU A 398 38.89 -7.31 -8.33
N ILE A 399 39.59 -6.97 -7.24
CA ILE A 399 39.39 -5.73 -6.50
C ILE A 399 40.74 -5.01 -6.47
N ILE A 400 40.86 -3.92 -7.23
CA ILE A 400 42.13 -3.22 -7.47
C ILE A 400 42.10 -1.86 -6.77
N VAL A 401 43.04 -1.62 -5.87
CA VAL A 401 43.27 -0.29 -5.27
C VAL A 401 44.23 0.49 -6.16
N LYS A 402 43.88 1.74 -6.44
CA LYS A 402 44.66 2.67 -7.26
C LYS A 402 44.76 4.03 -6.61
N ASP A 403 45.80 4.74 -6.97
CA ASP A 403 45.92 6.19 -6.81
C ASP A 403 45.39 6.91 -8.06
N LYS A 404 45.11 8.21 -7.96
CA LYS A 404 44.43 8.97 -9.04
C LYS A 404 45.22 10.21 -9.45
N ASP A 405 46.26 9.98 -10.25
CA ASP A 405 47.19 11.01 -10.70
C ASP A 405 46.68 11.81 -11.91
N PHE A 406 47.18 13.04 -12.05
CA PHE A 406 46.86 13.93 -13.19
C PHE A 406 47.26 13.38 -14.58
N ILE A 407 48.15 12.38 -14.64
CA ILE A 407 48.70 11.84 -15.89
C ILE A 407 48.26 10.39 -16.12
N LYS A 408 48.32 9.53 -15.08
CA LYS A 408 47.99 8.09 -15.19
C LYS A 408 47.84 7.42 -13.83
N ASP A 409 46.61 7.08 -13.45
CA ASP A 409 46.27 6.33 -12.23
C ASP A 409 47.24 5.19 -11.90
N ASP A 410 47.94 5.29 -10.77
CA ASP A 410 48.97 4.33 -10.39
C ASP A 410 48.41 3.17 -9.54
N PHE A 411 48.95 1.98 -9.74
CA PHE A 411 48.47 0.75 -9.11
C PHE A 411 49.04 0.61 -7.68
N VAL A 412 48.18 0.51 -6.68
CA VAL A 412 48.56 0.36 -5.27
C VAL A 412 48.55 -1.12 -4.85
N GLY A 413 47.56 -1.90 -5.28
CA GLY A 413 47.48 -3.34 -5.01
C GLY A 413 46.19 -3.98 -5.52
N ARG A 414 46.10 -5.32 -5.50
CA ARG A 414 44.91 -6.09 -5.91
C ARG A 414 44.56 -7.18 -4.89
N VAL A 415 43.28 -7.51 -4.80
CA VAL A 415 42.77 -8.77 -4.23
C VAL A 415 42.06 -9.54 -5.35
N VAL A 416 42.22 -10.86 -5.42
CA VAL A 416 41.48 -11.73 -6.33
C VAL A 416 40.75 -12.80 -5.52
N ILE A 417 39.47 -13.01 -5.79
CA ILE A 417 38.61 -13.98 -5.08
C ILE A 417 37.84 -14.80 -6.13
N ASP A 418 37.79 -16.12 -5.96
CA ASP A 418 36.96 -16.99 -6.79
C ASP A 418 35.51 -17.00 -6.26
N ARG A 419 34.54 -16.93 -7.18
CA ARG A 419 33.10 -17.00 -6.88
C ARG A 419 32.72 -18.27 -6.10
N THR A 420 33.51 -19.34 -6.20
CA THR A 420 33.29 -20.62 -5.50
C THR A 420 33.50 -20.50 -3.98
N ASP A 421 34.35 -19.57 -3.54
CA ASP A 421 34.61 -19.31 -2.11
C ASP A 421 33.60 -18.32 -1.49
N VAL A 422 32.71 -17.74 -2.31
CA VAL A 422 31.75 -16.72 -1.87
C VAL A 422 30.52 -17.35 -1.20
N PRO A 423 30.20 -17.02 0.06
CA PRO A 423 29.05 -17.58 0.75
C PRO A 423 27.73 -17.12 0.14
N TYR A 424 26.73 -17.99 0.13
CA TYR A 424 25.34 -17.63 -0.20
C TYR A 424 24.58 -17.19 1.05
N ARG A 425 23.81 -16.10 0.95
CA ARG A 425 22.97 -15.51 2.00
C ARG A 425 21.60 -15.16 1.42
N ALA A 426 20.52 -15.47 2.13
CA ALA A 426 19.20 -14.92 1.83
C ALA A 426 18.41 -14.66 3.12
N PRO A 427 17.55 -13.63 3.20
CA PRO A 427 16.72 -13.41 4.39
C PRO A 427 15.95 -14.71 4.78
N PRO A 428 16.01 -15.14 6.05
CA PRO A 428 16.35 -14.35 7.25
C PRO A 428 17.84 -14.32 7.66
N ASP A 429 18.78 -14.79 6.84
CA ASP A 429 20.20 -14.88 7.21
C ASP A 429 20.83 -13.51 7.58
N SER A 430 21.55 -13.48 8.71
CA SER A 430 22.24 -12.30 9.23
C SER A 430 23.27 -11.70 8.27
N THR A 431 23.58 -10.42 8.42
CA THR A 431 24.61 -9.74 7.64
C THR A 431 26.01 -10.37 7.83
N LEU A 432 26.78 -10.43 6.75
CA LEU A 432 28.15 -10.95 6.79
C LEU A 432 29.11 -9.90 7.38
N ALA A 433 29.86 -10.28 8.41
CA ALA A 433 30.87 -9.41 9.01
C ALA A 433 32.00 -9.11 8.00
N PRO A 434 32.37 -7.83 7.75
CA PRO A 434 33.45 -7.50 6.83
C PRO A 434 34.83 -7.96 7.34
N GLN A 435 35.63 -8.53 6.45
CA GLN A 435 36.93 -9.15 6.74
C GLN A 435 38.07 -8.34 6.13
N TRP A 436 39.27 -8.45 6.69
CA TRP A 436 40.47 -7.80 6.17
C TRP A 436 41.20 -8.71 5.19
N TYR A 437 41.43 -8.21 3.98
CA TYR A 437 42.19 -8.86 2.91
C TYR A 437 43.51 -8.10 2.71
N ARG A 438 44.62 -8.83 2.57
CA ARG A 438 45.93 -8.25 2.22
C ARG A 438 46.01 -8.00 0.73
N LEU A 439 46.54 -6.83 0.36
CA LEU A 439 46.77 -6.48 -1.04
C LEU A 439 47.94 -7.26 -1.62
N GLU A 440 47.87 -7.57 -2.92
CA GLU A 440 48.91 -8.21 -3.71
C GLU A 440 49.46 -7.24 -4.76
N ASP A 441 50.78 -7.29 -4.98
CA ASP A 441 51.45 -6.61 -6.09
C ASP A 441 51.04 -7.23 -7.45
N LYS A 442 51.38 -6.56 -8.55
CA LYS A 442 51.20 -7.00 -9.95
C LYS A 442 51.74 -8.42 -10.21
N LYS A 443 52.70 -8.89 -9.41
CA LYS A 443 53.31 -10.23 -9.47
C LYS A 443 52.60 -11.31 -8.63
N GLY A 444 51.50 -11.00 -7.94
CA GLY A 444 50.79 -11.94 -7.04
C GLY A 444 51.49 -12.14 -5.68
N VAL A 445 52.43 -11.26 -5.33
CA VAL A 445 53.13 -11.30 -4.02
C VAL A 445 52.36 -10.40 -3.04
N LYS A 446 52.01 -10.94 -1.88
CA LYS A 446 51.31 -10.19 -0.81
C LYS A 446 52.21 -9.08 -0.27
N LEU A 447 51.65 -7.88 -0.17
CA LEU A 447 52.35 -6.67 0.27
C LEU A 447 52.51 -6.66 1.80
N ASN A 448 53.64 -6.15 2.28
CA ASN A 448 53.93 -6.00 3.71
C ASN A 448 53.17 -4.82 4.36
N LYS A 449 52.51 -3.97 3.56
CA LYS A 449 51.68 -2.84 3.97
C LYS A 449 50.51 -2.72 2.98
N GLY A 450 49.33 -2.35 3.46
CA GLY A 450 48.11 -2.24 2.67
C GLY A 450 47.15 -3.42 2.89
N GLU A 451 46.08 -3.16 3.65
CA GLU A 451 44.96 -4.10 3.85
C GLU A 451 43.63 -3.41 3.52
N ILE A 452 42.68 -4.15 2.94
CA ILE A 452 41.35 -3.66 2.56
C ILE A 452 40.26 -4.47 3.25
N MET A 453 39.25 -3.79 3.80
CA MET A 453 38.13 -4.38 4.53
C MET A 453 36.94 -4.55 3.59
N LEU A 454 36.55 -5.80 3.35
CA LEU A 454 35.56 -6.21 2.36
C LEU A 454 34.53 -7.17 2.96
N ALA A 455 33.29 -7.11 2.50
CA ALA A 455 32.29 -8.18 2.71
C ALA A 455 31.72 -8.58 1.35
N ILE A 456 31.77 -9.87 1.01
CA ILE A 456 31.40 -10.37 -0.32
C ILE A 456 30.50 -11.59 -0.14
N TRP A 457 29.32 -11.59 -0.78
CA TRP A 457 28.35 -12.68 -0.69
C TRP A 457 27.47 -12.78 -1.94
N MET A 458 26.99 -13.98 -2.23
CA MET A 458 25.93 -14.21 -3.20
C MET A 458 24.59 -14.05 -2.49
N GLY A 459 23.75 -13.12 -2.95
CA GLY A 459 22.42 -12.88 -2.39
C GLY A 459 21.33 -12.73 -3.43
N THR A 460 20.19 -12.18 -3.02
CA THR A 460 19.02 -11.90 -3.90
C THR A 460 18.58 -10.45 -3.78
N GLN A 461 17.54 -10.03 -4.54
CA GLN A 461 16.94 -8.70 -4.38
C GLN A 461 16.18 -8.52 -3.05
N ALA A 462 16.17 -9.54 -2.19
CA ALA A 462 15.64 -9.49 -0.84
C ALA A 462 16.65 -9.00 0.20
N ASP A 463 17.93 -8.86 -0.17
CA ASP A 463 18.97 -8.36 0.71
C ASP A 463 18.75 -6.87 1.04
N GLU A 464 18.98 -6.49 2.30
CA GLU A 464 18.93 -5.11 2.79
C GLU A 464 19.91 -4.19 2.03
N ALA A 465 20.99 -4.75 1.49
CA ALA A 465 21.96 -4.03 0.67
C ALA A 465 21.47 -3.71 -0.76
N PHE A 466 20.39 -4.33 -1.25
CA PHE A 466 19.92 -4.18 -2.63
C PHE A 466 19.64 -2.72 -3.08
N PRO A 467 18.86 -1.89 -2.35
CA PRO A 467 18.55 -0.53 -2.80
C PRO A 467 19.73 0.45 -2.76
N ASP A 468 20.71 0.23 -1.87
CA ASP A 468 21.87 1.10 -1.73
C ASP A 468 23.03 0.70 -2.66
N ALA A 469 23.07 -0.55 -3.11
CA ALA A 469 24.14 -1.09 -3.95
C ALA A 469 24.17 -0.50 -5.36
N LEU A 470 25.38 -0.28 -5.87
CA LEU A 470 25.62 0.14 -7.23
C LEU A 470 25.54 -1.06 -8.18
N HIS A 471 24.51 -1.10 -9.03
CA HIS A 471 24.35 -2.19 -9.99
C HIS A 471 25.37 -2.12 -11.14
N SER A 472 25.88 -3.29 -11.53
CA SER A 472 26.76 -3.47 -12.70
C SER A 472 26.18 -2.89 -14.00
N ASP A 473 24.85 -2.86 -14.11
CA ASP A 473 24.11 -2.35 -15.26
C ASP A 473 24.25 -0.82 -15.46
N ALA A 474 24.74 -0.10 -14.44
CA ALA A 474 24.89 1.36 -14.44
C ALA A 474 26.33 1.87 -14.71
N HIS A 475 27.25 1.02 -15.17
CA HIS A 475 28.66 1.38 -15.35
C HIS A 475 28.88 2.60 -16.29
N SER A 476 28.01 2.81 -17.28
CA SER A 476 28.12 3.91 -18.26
C SER A 476 27.83 5.32 -17.72
N ILE A 477 27.50 5.47 -16.42
CA ILE A 477 26.96 6.69 -15.84
C ILE A 477 27.91 7.29 -14.78
N GLY A 478 28.07 8.63 -14.82
CA GLY A 478 28.90 9.38 -13.88
C GLY A 478 28.35 9.43 -12.44
N ALA A 479 29.25 9.52 -11.46
CA ALA A 479 28.95 9.26 -10.04
C ALA A 479 27.84 10.12 -9.38
N GLN A 480 27.46 11.25 -9.97
CA GLN A 480 26.31 12.06 -9.52
C GLN A 480 24.97 11.51 -10.07
N ALA A 481 24.93 11.13 -11.35
CA ALA A 481 23.74 10.61 -12.01
C ALA A 481 23.36 9.20 -11.52
N LEU A 482 24.29 8.45 -10.93
CA LEU A 482 24.03 7.16 -10.25
C LEU A 482 23.02 7.26 -9.09
N ILE A 483 22.77 8.45 -8.54
CA ILE A 483 21.69 8.65 -7.57
C ILE A 483 20.32 8.38 -8.22
N HIS A 484 20.14 8.81 -9.48
CA HIS A 484 18.87 8.76 -10.21
C HIS A 484 18.44 7.36 -10.67
N THR A 485 19.32 6.36 -10.60
CA THR A 485 19.03 4.97 -11.02
C THR A 485 18.54 4.07 -9.88
N ARG A 486 18.67 4.49 -8.61
CA ARG A 486 18.27 3.71 -7.43
C ARG A 486 16.76 3.54 -7.31
N SER A 487 16.34 2.40 -6.75
CA SER A 487 14.96 2.20 -6.28
C SER A 487 14.74 2.95 -4.96
N LYS A 488 13.51 3.41 -4.70
CA LYS A 488 13.17 4.12 -3.46
C LYS A 488 11.69 4.05 -3.09
N VAL A 489 11.44 3.91 -1.79
CA VAL A 489 10.13 4.16 -1.17
C VAL A 489 10.09 5.61 -0.67
N TYR A 490 9.01 6.32 -0.96
CA TYR A 490 8.73 7.66 -0.45
C TYR A 490 7.40 7.69 0.28
N PHE A 491 7.23 8.67 1.17
CA PHE A 491 5.97 8.95 1.84
C PHE A 491 5.53 10.37 1.53
N SER A 492 4.26 10.57 1.17
CA SER A 492 3.71 11.91 1.02
C SER A 492 3.58 12.58 2.40
N PRO A 493 3.75 13.91 2.48
CA PRO A 493 3.50 14.64 3.72
C PRO A 493 2.04 14.48 4.16
N LYS A 494 1.79 14.42 5.47
CA LYS A 494 0.43 14.44 6.02
C LYS A 494 -0.16 15.83 5.83
N LEU A 495 -1.15 15.95 4.95
CA LEU A 495 -1.85 17.20 4.68
C LEU A 495 -3.06 17.42 5.59
N CYS A 496 -3.37 18.68 5.88
CA CYS A 496 -4.59 19.13 6.55
C CYS A 496 -5.02 20.52 6.05
N TYR A 497 -6.28 20.90 6.26
CA TYR A 497 -6.75 22.24 5.91
C TYR A 497 -6.51 23.24 7.04
N LEU A 498 -5.80 24.33 6.75
CA LEU A 498 -5.69 25.50 7.62
C LEU A 498 -6.83 26.46 7.28
N ARG A 499 -7.67 26.77 8.25
CA ARG A 499 -8.72 27.80 8.14
C ARG A 499 -8.22 29.12 8.71
N VAL A 500 -8.48 30.20 7.98
CA VAL A 500 -8.18 31.57 8.39
C VAL A 500 -9.41 32.43 8.11
N ASN A 501 -10.14 32.79 9.15
CA ASN A 501 -11.25 33.74 9.04
C ASN A 501 -10.78 35.14 9.43
N VAL A 502 -10.80 36.04 8.45
CA VAL A 502 -10.36 37.44 8.57
C VAL A 502 -11.57 38.30 8.92
N ILE A 503 -11.68 38.71 10.18
CA ILE A 503 -12.88 39.37 10.70
C ILE A 503 -12.80 40.87 10.42
N GLN A 504 -11.84 41.55 11.05
CA GLN A 504 -11.70 43.01 11.04
C GLN A 504 -10.26 43.42 11.43
N ALA A 505 -9.90 44.68 11.20
CA ALA A 505 -8.71 45.30 11.77
C ALA A 505 -9.07 46.56 12.57
N GLN A 506 -8.15 47.01 13.42
CA GLN A 506 -8.26 48.22 14.23
C GLN A 506 -6.93 48.97 14.24
N ASP A 507 -6.99 50.28 14.49
CA ASP A 507 -5.83 51.15 14.71
C ASP A 507 -4.80 51.15 13.55
N LEU A 508 -5.24 50.88 12.31
CA LEU A 508 -4.35 50.89 11.13
C LEU A 508 -3.74 52.29 10.91
N ILE A 509 -2.43 52.37 10.67
CA ILE A 509 -1.71 53.64 10.50
C ILE A 509 -1.27 53.82 9.04
N PRO A 510 -1.99 54.62 8.22
CA PRO A 510 -1.63 54.90 6.82
C PRO A 510 -0.24 55.52 6.67
N SER A 511 0.38 55.28 5.50
CA SER A 511 1.59 55.98 5.07
C SER A 511 1.29 57.44 4.69
N ASP A 512 0.23 57.65 3.91
CA ASP A 512 -0.30 58.96 3.54
C ASP A 512 -1.56 59.26 4.37
N ARG A 513 -1.57 60.42 5.05
CA ARG A 513 -2.69 60.87 5.88
C ARG A 513 -3.78 61.62 5.10
N THR A 514 -3.53 61.97 3.84
CA THR A 514 -4.47 62.72 2.99
C THR A 514 -5.43 61.80 2.24
N ARG A 515 -5.04 60.55 2.01
CA ARG A 515 -5.85 59.52 1.34
C ARG A 515 -6.69 58.73 2.34
N LEU A 516 -7.95 58.48 1.99
CA LEU A 516 -8.79 57.51 2.69
C LEU A 516 -8.33 56.07 2.34
N PRO A 517 -7.98 55.22 3.32
CA PRO A 517 -7.38 53.91 3.08
C PRO A 517 -8.37 52.92 2.44
N ASP A 518 -7.87 52.04 1.58
CA ASP A 518 -8.61 50.92 0.97
C ASP A 518 -7.95 49.59 1.38
N PRO A 519 -8.15 49.14 2.64
CA PRO A 519 -7.35 48.08 3.24
C PRO A 519 -7.79 46.67 2.80
N VAL A 520 -6.78 45.87 2.46
CA VAL A 520 -6.92 44.51 1.95
C VAL A 520 -5.93 43.59 2.68
N VAL A 521 -6.36 42.38 3.05
CA VAL A 521 -5.49 41.41 3.74
C VAL A 521 -4.98 40.36 2.76
N ARG A 522 -3.66 40.23 2.64
CA ARG A 522 -2.98 39.13 1.97
C ARG A 522 -2.57 38.06 2.97
N LEU A 523 -2.92 36.82 2.66
CA LEU A 523 -2.54 35.61 3.39
C LEU A 523 -1.60 34.80 2.49
N GLN A 524 -0.39 34.50 2.96
CA GLN A 524 0.59 33.70 2.24
C GLN A 524 1.04 32.51 3.08
N LEU A 525 0.91 31.30 2.53
CA LEU A 525 1.44 30.05 3.10
C LEU A 525 2.25 29.32 2.02
N GLY A 526 3.57 29.46 2.07
CA GLY A 526 4.46 29.00 1.00
C GLY A 526 4.13 29.70 -0.33
N HIS A 527 3.74 28.88 -1.33
CA HIS A 527 3.27 29.34 -2.65
C HIS A 527 1.79 29.74 -2.69
N GLN A 528 0.99 29.40 -1.67
CA GLN A 528 -0.43 29.75 -1.62
C GLN A 528 -0.60 31.21 -1.21
N LEU A 529 -0.92 32.08 -2.18
CA LEU A 529 -1.35 33.44 -1.94
C LEU A 529 -2.87 33.55 -2.03
N ARG A 530 -3.50 34.15 -1.01
CA ARG A 530 -4.91 34.58 -1.00
C ARG A 530 -5.00 36.04 -0.59
N THR A 531 -6.03 36.71 -1.06
CA THR A 531 -6.25 38.14 -0.84
C THR A 531 -7.74 38.34 -0.55
N THR A 532 -8.07 39.16 0.45
CA THR A 532 -9.47 39.53 0.70
C THR A 532 -10.05 40.36 -0.43
N ARG A 533 -11.38 40.43 -0.49
CA ARG A 533 -12.04 41.55 -1.17
C ARG A 533 -11.73 42.86 -0.40
N PRO A 534 -11.83 44.02 -1.07
CA PRO A 534 -11.89 45.31 -0.37
C PRO A 534 -13.04 45.32 0.63
N SER A 535 -12.90 46.03 1.76
CA SER A 535 -13.93 46.04 2.79
C SER A 535 -15.24 46.65 2.26
N PRO A 536 -16.41 45.98 2.42
CA PRO A 536 -17.69 46.51 1.96
C PRO A 536 -18.16 47.71 2.82
N THR A 537 -17.62 47.86 4.02
CA THR A 537 -17.79 49.08 4.84
C THR A 537 -16.84 50.17 4.35
N THR A 538 -17.34 51.41 4.28
CA THR A 538 -16.66 52.61 3.76
C THR A 538 -15.22 52.76 4.25
N ARG A 539 -14.32 53.17 3.34
CA ARG A 539 -12.88 53.46 3.55
C ARG A 539 -12.59 54.07 4.93
N ASN A 540 -12.06 53.27 5.84
CA ASN A 540 -11.87 53.64 7.25
C ASN A 540 -10.70 52.85 7.87
N ILE A 541 -10.12 53.39 8.93
CA ILE A 541 -9.01 52.86 9.73
C ILE A 541 -9.35 51.53 10.42
N ASN A 542 -10.64 51.27 10.65
CA ASN A 542 -11.17 50.07 11.31
C ASN A 542 -12.02 49.23 10.33
N PRO A 543 -11.42 48.55 9.32
CA PRO A 543 -12.15 47.81 8.30
C PRO A 543 -12.70 46.48 8.82
N VAL A 544 -13.79 46.03 8.21
CA VAL A 544 -14.43 44.73 8.46
C VAL A 544 -14.55 43.97 7.14
N TRP A 545 -14.17 42.69 7.13
CA TRP A 545 -14.23 41.82 5.94
C TRP A 545 -15.13 40.60 6.15
N ASN A 546 -14.97 39.89 7.29
CA ASN A 546 -15.65 38.63 7.60
C ASN A 546 -15.49 37.53 6.51
N GLU A 547 -14.30 37.41 5.93
CA GLU A 547 -14.00 36.43 4.88
C GLU A 547 -13.24 35.20 5.42
N GLU A 548 -13.73 33.99 5.11
CA GLU A 548 -13.09 32.72 5.47
C GLU A 548 -12.26 32.15 4.31
N PHE A 549 -10.98 31.91 4.57
CA PHE A 549 -10.06 31.25 3.65
C PHE A 549 -9.74 29.84 4.14
N MET A 550 -9.55 28.94 3.17
CA MET A 550 -9.03 27.60 3.38
C MET A 550 -7.75 27.44 2.58
N LEU A 551 -6.69 26.99 3.25
CA LEU A 551 -5.36 26.73 2.72
C LEU A 551 -5.00 25.27 3.01
N VAL A 552 -4.08 24.69 2.24
CA VAL A 552 -3.50 23.37 2.53
C VAL A 552 -2.21 23.56 3.32
N ALA A 553 -2.12 22.94 4.50
CA ALA A 553 -0.91 22.86 5.30
C ALA A 553 -0.37 21.42 5.32
N SER A 554 0.94 21.26 5.48
CA SER A 554 1.62 19.95 5.51
C SER A 554 2.43 19.77 6.78
N GLU A 555 2.39 18.58 7.37
CA GLU A 555 3.30 18.16 8.44
C GLU A 555 4.63 17.64 7.84
N PRO A 556 5.81 18.06 8.34
CA PRO A 556 6.02 19.06 9.38
C PRO A 556 5.72 20.50 8.90
N PHE A 557 5.12 21.30 9.79
CA PHE A 557 4.65 22.65 9.50
C PHE A 557 5.81 23.67 9.55
N ASP A 558 6.74 23.53 8.60
CA ASP A 558 7.96 24.34 8.51
C ASP A 558 7.66 25.77 8.02
N GLU A 559 6.63 25.91 7.17
CA GLU A 559 6.24 27.17 6.53
C GLU A 559 5.26 27.96 7.41
N PRO A 560 5.61 29.18 7.86
CA PRO A 560 4.70 30.02 8.64
C PRO A 560 3.64 30.67 7.75
N LEU A 561 2.46 30.94 8.33
CA LEU A 561 1.43 31.75 7.68
C LEU A 561 1.80 33.23 7.83
N ILE A 562 2.15 33.87 6.71
CA ILE A 562 2.40 35.31 6.64
C ILE A 562 1.07 36.03 6.37
N ILE A 563 0.78 37.04 7.16
CA ILE A 563 -0.43 37.87 7.04
C ILE A 563 0.02 39.32 6.90
N THR A 564 -0.33 39.96 5.81
CA THR A 564 0.00 41.37 5.55
C THR A 564 -1.28 42.14 5.26
N VAL A 565 -1.47 43.28 5.92
CA VAL A 565 -2.54 44.22 5.60
C VAL A 565 -1.93 45.31 4.73
N ASP A 566 -2.45 45.48 3.52
CA ASP A 566 -1.99 46.46 2.54
C ASP A 566 -3.07 47.52 2.26
N ASP A 567 -2.65 48.75 1.97
CA ASP A 567 -3.49 49.77 1.34
C ASP A 567 -3.42 49.56 -0.18
N ARG A 568 -4.57 49.43 -0.83
CA ARG A 568 -4.64 49.32 -2.29
C ARG A 568 -4.63 50.72 -2.89
N ILE A 569 -3.44 51.18 -3.27
CA ILE A 569 -3.24 52.49 -3.91
C ILE A 569 -3.85 52.48 -5.32
N ASP A 570 -3.47 51.50 -6.13
CA ASP A 570 -3.93 51.26 -7.50
C ASP A 570 -4.12 49.76 -7.76
N ALA A 571 -4.68 49.39 -8.91
CA ALA A 571 -4.87 47.98 -9.29
C ALA A 571 -3.59 47.12 -9.25
N ASN A 572 -2.43 47.73 -9.51
CA ASN A 572 -1.11 47.08 -9.48
C ASN A 572 -0.19 47.56 -8.34
N ARG A 573 -0.61 48.52 -7.50
CA ARG A 573 0.22 49.08 -6.42
C ARG A 573 -0.48 48.91 -5.06
N MET A 574 0.14 48.14 -4.19
CA MET A 574 -0.31 47.88 -2.82
C MET A 574 0.84 48.24 -1.85
N GLU A 575 0.56 48.98 -0.78
CA GLU A 575 1.56 49.36 0.22
C GLU A 575 1.21 48.80 1.61
N PRO A 576 2.11 48.06 2.27
CA PRO A 576 1.78 47.33 3.49
C PRO A 576 1.68 48.25 4.72
N PHE A 577 0.48 48.34 5.33
CA PHE A 577 0.29 48.94 6.66
C PHE A 577 1.11 48.19 7.71
N GLY A 578 1.07 46.85 7.66
CA GLY A 578 1.65 46.01 8.68
C GLY A 578 1.61 44.51 8.36
N ARG A 579 2.56 43.78 8.94
CA ARG A 579 2.75 42.34 8.78
C ARG A 579 2.68 41.64 10.13
N PHE A 580 2.12 40.44 10.12
CA PHE A 580 2.11 39.47 11.20
C PHE A 580 2.54 38.11 10.64
N ILE A 581 3.23 37.30 11.45
CA ILE A 581 3.74 35.99 11.05
C ILE A 581 3.27 34.99 12.10
N PHE A 582 2.46 34.02 11.67
CA PHE A 582 1.85 33.02 12.52
C PHE A 582 2.51 31.65 12.34
N PRO A 583 3.19 31.08 13.36
CA PRO A 583 3.72 29.72 13.29
C PRO A 583 2.59 28.69 13.26
N VAL A 584 2.39 28.02 12.12
CA VAL A 584 1.24 27.12 11.89
C VAL A 584 1.16 25.98 12.91
N GLN A 585 2.31 25.55 13.46
CA GLN A 585 2.44 24.59 14.55
C GLN A 585 1.63 24.96 15.82
N THR A 586 1.36 26.25 16.04
CA THR A 586 0.61 26.77 17.20
C THR A 586 -0.90 26.88 16.97
N ALA A 587 -1.39 26.56 15.77
CA ALA A 587 -2.82 26.60 15.47
C ALA A 587 -3.58 25.49 16.23
N PRO A 588 -4.72 25.80 16.88
CA PRO A 588 -5.54 24.79 17.52
C PRO A 588 -6.14 23.81 16.49
N GLU A 589 -6.05 22.51 16.74
CA GLU A 589 -6.75 21.49 15.93
C GLU A 589 -8.26 21.49 16.19
N ARG A 590 -9.05 21.37 15.12
CA ARG A 590 -10.49 21.12 15.13
C ARG A 590 -10.80 19.77 14.47
N THR A 591 -11.26 18.84 15.30
CA THR A 591 -11.61 17.47 14.90
C THR A 591 -13.11 17.31 14.64
N ASP A 592 -13.94 18.07 15.35
CA ASP A 592 -15.40 17.98 15.27
C ASP A 592 -16.07 19.37 15.21
N HIS A 593 -17.07 19.49 14.36
CA HIS A 593 -17.74 20.74 14.00
C HIS A 593 -18.42 21.49 15.17
N ASN A 594 -18.73 20.80 16.28
CA ASN A 594 -19.40 21.39 17.44
C ASN A 594 -18.46 22.28 18.28
N LYS A 595 -17.14 22.10 18.19
CA LYS A 595 -16.18 22.92 18.93
C LYS A 595 -15.91 24.21 18.17
N ALA A 596 -16.61 25.27 18.54
CA ALA A 596 -16.26 26.63 18.11
C ALA A 596 -14.86 26.98 18.65
N ILE A 597 -14.08 27.72 17.86
CA ILE A 597 -12.77 28.24 18.25
C ILE A 597 -12.91 29.76 18.32
N GLU A 598 -12.47 30.35 19.41
CA GLU A 598 -12.61 31.78 19.65
C GLU A 598 -11.66 32.58 18.75
N PRO A 599 -12.10 33.74 18.21
CA PRO A 599 -11.22 34.63 17.48
C PRO A 599 -10.27 35.35 18.46
N ARG A 600 -9.12 35.79 17.96
CA ARG A 600 -8.09 36.47 18.76
C ARG A 600 -7.58 37.71 18.02
N TRP A 601 -7.16 38.70 18.79
CA TRP A 601 -6.47 39.88 18.28
C TRP A 601 -4.97 39.63 18.22
N PHE A 602 -4.35 40.07 17.13
CA PHE A 602 -2.92 39.99 16.89
C PHE A 602 -2.38 41.38 16.51
N ASN A 603 -1.22 41.75 17.03
CA ASN A 603 -0.58 43.04 16.72
C ASN A 603 0.12 42.97 15.36
N LEU A 604 0.03 44.05 14.58
CA LEU A 604 0.72 44.22 13.30
C LEU A 604 2.00 45.03 13.50
N ALA A 605 3.12 44.55 12.95
CA ALA A 605 4.39 45.28 12.90
C ALA A 605 4.57 46.00 11.55
N LYS A 606 5.09 47.23 11.52
CA LYS A 606 5.48 47.85 10.25
C LYS A 606 6.59 47.02 9.58
N PRO A 607 6.51 46.73 8.27
CA PRO A 607 7.62 46.13 7.55
C PRO A 607 8.79 47.12 7.47
N GLY A 608 9.99 46.67 7.82
CA GLY A 608 11.20 47.48 7.73
C GLY A 608 11.59 47.75 6.27
N SER A 609 11.97 49.00 6.00
CA SER A 609 12.64 49.40 4.75
C SER A 609 14.12 49.03 4.82
N SER A 610 14.63 48.38 3.76
CA SER A 610 16.03 47.91 3.59
C SER A 610 16.54 46.90 4.63
N ALA A 611 17.36 45.94 4.18
CA ALA A 611 17.75 44.76 4.95
C ALA A 611 19.13 44.86 5.65
N GLU A 612 19.71 46.06 5.72
CA GLU A 612 21.09 46.28 6.19
C GLU A 612 21.20 46.96 7.56
N ASP A 613 20.10 47.44 8.15
CA ASP A 613 20.18 48.35 9.31
C ASP A 613 19.01 48.22 10.33
N SER A 614 18.84 47.06 10.97
CA SER A 614 18.01 46.87 12.19
C SER A 614 18.19 45.53 12.93
N GLU A 615 19.23 45.40 13.77
CA GLU A 615 19.25 44.37 14.84
C GLU A 615 18.72 44.87 16.19
N LYS A 616 18.50 46.19 16.37
CA LYS A 616 18.19 46.81 17.68
C LYS A 616 17.07 47.86 17.63
N LYS A 617 15.97 47.57 16.94
CA LYS A 617 14.72 48.37 16.99
C LYS A 617 13.52 47.44 17.20
N GLU A 618 12.71 47.72 18.22
CA GLU A 618 11.47 46.98 18.45
C GLU A 618 10.50 47.12 17.26
N PRO A 619 9.69 46.09 16.96
CA PRO A 619 8.76 46.11 15.84
C PRO A 619 7.68 47.19 16.04
N LYS A 620 7.85 48.34 15.39
CA LYS A 620 6.96 49.50 15.53
C LYS A 620 5.52 49.12 15.18
N PHE A 621 4.65 49.23 16.18
CA PHE A 621 3.22 48.93 16.09
C PHE A 621 2.54 49.70 14.94
N SER A 622 1.65 49.02 14.22
CA SER A 622 0.97 49.56 13.02
C SER A 622 -0.55 49.33 12.97
N GLY A 623 -1.09 48.65 13.98
CA GLY A 623 -2.50 48.29 14.10
C GLY A 623 -2.69 46.90 14.73
N LYS A 624 -3.93 46.45 14.79
CA LYS A 624 -4.34 45.12 15.26
C LYS A 624 -5.23 44.45 14.22
N ILE A 625 -5.17 43.12 14.14
CA ILE A 625 -6.05 42.31 13.28
C ILE A 625 -6.76 41.23 14.08
N HIS A 626 -8.05 41.06 13.84
CA HIS A 626 -8.92 40.09 14.51
C HIS A 626 -9.09 38.86 13.62
N LEU A 627 -8.53 37.73 14.06
CA LEU A 627 -8.42 36.51 13.25
C LEU A 627 -8.90 35.29 14.03
N ARG A 628 -9.51 34.34 13.33
CA ARG A 628 -9.74 32.98 13.83
C ARG A 628 -8.96 32.00 12.94
N ILE A 629 -7.89 31.43 13.49
CA ILE A 629 -6.97 30.51 12.79
C ILE A 629 -7.07 29.13 13.45
N PHE A 630 -7.26 28.06 12.66
CA PHE A 630 -7.33 26.68 13.17
C PHE A 630 -7.05 25.62 12.10
N LEU A 631 -6.59 24.43 12.54
CA LEU A 631 -6.31 23.28 11.67
C LEU A 631 -7.51 22.31 11.66
N ASP A 632 -8.20 22.21 10.53
CA ASP A 632 -9.40 21.37 10.35
C ASP A 632 -9.00 19.91 10.04
N THR A 633 -8.52 19.19 11.06
CA THR A 633 -7.96 17.83 10.92
C THR A 633 -9.01 16.72 10.81
N GLY A 634 -10.30 17.04 11.00
CA GLY A 634 -11.43 16.13 10.77
C GLY A 634 -11.76 15.86 9.29
N TYR A 635 -11.17 16.60 8.35
CA TYR A 635 -11.28 16.35 6.91
C TYR A 635 -10.20 15.37 6.41
N HIS A 636 -10.49 14.75 5.26
CA HIS A 636 -9.48 14.17 4.38
C HIS A 636 -9.11 15.21 3.32
N VAL A 637 -7.83 15.45 3.08
CA VAL A 637 -7.33 16.34 2.02
C VAL A 637 -7.08 15.51 0.76
N LEU A 638 -7.81 15.82 -0.31
CA LEU A 638 -7.65 15.17 -1.61
C LEU A 638 -6.46 15.78 -2.37
N ASP A 639 -5.37 15.02 -2.53
CA ASP A 639 -4.34 15.27 -3.56
C ASP A 639 -4.72 14.61 -4.90
N GLU A 640 -5.49 13.52 -4.85
CA GLU A 640 -6.01 12.75 -5.97
C GLU A 640 -7.40 13.21 -6.45
N SER A 641 -7.79 12.78 -7.66
CA SER A 641 -9.20 12.83 -8.06
C SER A 641 -10.07 11.87 -7.22
N ALA A 642 -11.27 12.30 -6.84
CA ALA A 642 -12.18 11.51 -6.00
C ALA A 642 -12.71 10.21 -6.68
N HIS A 643 -12.45 10.01 -7.97
CA HIS A 643 -12.80 8.79 -8.71
C HIS A 643 -11.72 7.70 -8.60
N TYR A 644 -10.44 8.09 -8.59
CA TYR A 644 -9.28 7.18 -8.64
C TYR A 644 -8.45 7.20 -7.36
N SER A 645 -9.08 7.57 -6.23
CA SER A 645 -8.41 7.78 -4.96
C SER A 645 -7.92 6.48 -4.31
N SER A 646 -6.75 6.55 -3.67
CA SER A 646 -6.02 5.46 -3.03
C SER A 646 -6.04 5.53 -1.49
N ASP A 647 -6.27 6.70 -0.90
CA ASP A 647 -6.57 6.87 0.53
C ASP A 647 -7.67 7.93 0.74
N LEU A 648 -8.54 7.70 1.72
CA LEU A 648 -9.72 8.50 2.04
C LEU A 648 -9.79 8.84 3.55
N ARG A 649 -8.73 8.54 4.31
CA ARG A 649 -8.66 8.72 5.77
C ARG A 649 -8.53 10.21 6.16
N PRO A 650 -9.11 10.61 7.31
CA PRO A 650 -8.94 11.97 7.83
C PRO A 650 -7.50 12.23 8.28
N ALA A 651 -7.11 13.51 8.29
CA ALA A 651 -5.78 13.94 8.74
C ALA A 651 -5.52 13.53 10.20
N ALA A 652 -6.50 13.71 11.09
CA ALA A 652 -6.44 13.31 12.49
C ALA A 652 -6.26 11.79 12.67
N LYS A 653 -5.16 11.37 13.33
CA LYS A 653 -4.80 9.96 13.53
C LYS A 653 -5.89 9.14 14.24
N HIS A 654 -6.52 9.69 15.28
CA HIS A 654 -7.55 9.01 16.08
C HIS A 654 -8.91 8.81 15.37
N LEU A 655 -9.14 9.47 14.21
CA LEU A 655 -10.36 9.27 13.40
C LEU A 655 -10.14 8.24 12.27
N ARG A 656 -8.95 7.63 12.18
CA ARG A 656 -8.62 6.65 11.14
C ARG A 656 -9.18 5.27 11.48
N LYS A 657 -9.65 4.57 10.46
CA LYS A 657 -10.09 3.16 10.55
C LYS A 657 -8.85 2.26 10.62
N PRO A 658 -8.90 1.08 11.28
CA PRO A 658 -7.83 0.08 11.18
C PRO A 658 -7.70 -0.45 9.74
N SER A 659 -6.57 -1.08 9.44
CA SER A 659 -6.35 -1.78 8.17
C SER A 659 -7.26 -3.02 8.07
N ILE A 660 -7.66 -3.35 6.84
CA ILE A 660 -8.59 -4.43 6.49
C ILE A 660 -7.83 -5.60 5.83
N GLY A 661 -6.65 -5.32 5.30
CA GLY A 661 -5.81 -6.26 4.57
C GLY A 661 -4.53 -5.62 4.07
N ILE A 662 -3.76 -6.41 3.32
CA ILE A 662 -2.51 -6.02 2.68
C ILE A 662 -2.69 -6.14 1.17
N LEU A 663 -2.30 -5.10 0.44
CA LEU A 663 -2.11 -5.13 -1.01
C LEU A 663 -0.63 -5.42 -1.29
N GLU A 664 -0.38 -6.31 -2.24
CA GLU A 664 0.96 -6.67 -2.69
C GLU A 664 1.07 -6.52 -4.21
N LEU A 665 2.19 -5.97 -4.67
CA LEU A 665 2.54 -5.79 -6.07
C LEU A 665 3.95 -6.32 -6.31
N GLY A 666 4.07 -7.36 -7.14
CA GLY A 666 5.32 -7.71 -7.82
C GLY A 666 5.38 -6.97 -9.16
N ILE A 667 6.38 -6.11 -9.34
CA ILE A 667 6.71 -5.49 -10.62
C ILE A 667 7.79 -6.37 -11.25
N LEU A 668 7.43 -7.14 -12.28
CA LEU A 668 8.27 -8.21 -12.82
C LEU A 668 9.17 -7.67 -13.93
N ASP A 669 8.65 -7.60 -15.15
CA ASP A 669 9.34 -7.09 -16.33
C ASP A 669 8.44 -6.12 -17.12
N ALA A 670 9.03 -5.44 -18.11
CA ALA A 670 8.27 -4.96 -19.26
C ALA A 670 8.89 -5.50 -20.54
N ARG A 671 8.10 -5.54 -21.61
CA ARG A 671 8.52 -6.03 -22.93
C ARG A 671 8.09 -5.09 -24.05
N ASN A 672 8.87 -5.10 -25.13
CA ASN A 672 8.62 -4.35 -26.36
C ASN A 672 8.43 -2.84 -26.11
N LEU A 673 9.23 -2.24 -25.22
CA LEU A 673 9.20 -0.78 -25.05
C LEU A 673 9.62 -0.07 -26.35
N MET A 674 9.03 1.10 -26.62
CA MET A 674 9.46 1.93 -27.75
C MET A 674 10.75 2.70 -27.42
N PRO A 675 11.77 2.73 -28.30
CA PRO A 675 13.03 3.45 -28.07
C PRO A 675 12.81 4.97 -28.08
N MET A 676 12.60 5.56 -26.91
CA MET A 676 12.32 7.00 -26.76
C MET A 676 13.51 7.87 -27.19
N LYS A 677 14.75 7.40 -26.93
CA LYS A 677 15.99 8.15 -27.19
C LYS A 677 16.64 7.85 -28.55
N ALA A 678 15.87 7.34 -29.52
CA ALA A 678 16.39 6.92 -30.83
C ALA A 678 17.17 8.01 -31.59
N LYS A 679 16.92 9.30 -31.32
CA LYS A 679 17.69 10.44 -31.88
C LYS A 679 19.13 10.52 -31.38
N GLU A 680 19.44 9.94 -30.22
CA GLU A 680 20.79 9.88 -29.63
C GLU A 680 21.51 8.56 -29.94
N GLY A 681 20.89 7.64 -30.70
CA GLY A 681 21.37 6.26 -30.86
C GLY A 681 21.16 5.38 -29.62
N ARG A 682 20.48 5.89 -28.59
CA ARG A 682 20.10 5.18 -27.35
C ARG A 682 18.69 4.62 -27.42
N THR A 683 18.36 3.77 -26.46
CA THR A 683 17.06 3.08 -26.34
C THR A 683 16.19 3.68 -25.22
N THR A 684 15.82 2.93 -24.18
CA THR A 684 15.03 3.41 -23.03
C THR A 684 15.70 3.12 -21.70
N ASP A 685 15.72 4.14 -20.85
CA ASP A 685 16.18 4.09 -19.47
C ASP A 685 14.95 3.98 -18.55
N ALA A 686 14.31 2.82 -18.60
CA ALA A 686 12.97 2.61 -18.06
C ALA A 686 12.94 2.46 -16.53
N TYR A 687 11.96 3.09 -15.89
CA TYR A 687 11.61 2.85 -14.48
C TYR A 687 10.10 2.90 -14.23
N CYS A 688 9.65 2.20 -13.21
CA CYS A 688 8.24 2.16 -12.79
C CYS A 688 8.01 3.02 -11.54
N VAL A 689 6.85 3.66 -11.45
CA VAL A 689 6.37 4.36 -10.26
C VAL A 689 5.00 3.79 -9.86
N ALA A 690 4.85 3.41 -8.59
CA ALA A 690 3.58 2.96 -8.02
C ALA A 690 3.17 3.85 -6.84
N LYS A 691 1.89 4.27 -6.80
CA LYS A 691 1.29 4.99 -5.66
C LYS A 691 0.11 4.21 -5.11
N TYR A 692 0.12 3.97 -3.80
CA TYR A 692 -1.08 3.62 -3.05
C TYR A 692 -1.08 4.26 -1.65
N GLY A 693 -2.11 5.06 -1.38
CA GLY A 693 -2.22 5.91 -0.21
C GLY A 693 -1.01 6.86 -0.08
N PRO A 694 -0.46 7.05 1.13
CA PRO A 694 0.69 7.92 1.32
C PRO A 694 2.01 7.33 0.82
N LYS A 695 2.08 6.02 0.52
CA LYS A 695 3.33 5.34 0.14
C LYS A 695 3.49 5.30 -1.38
N TRP A 696 4.50 6.01 -1.86
CA TRP A 696 4.98 5.99 -3.23
C TRP A 696 6.19 5.08 -3.35
N VAL A 697 6.41 4.54 -4.54
CA VAL A 697 7.51 3.63 -4.86
C VAL A 697 8.05 3.98 -6.25
N ARG A 698 9.37 4.03 -6.39
CA ARG A 698 10.14 4.10 -7.65
C ARG A 698 11.01 2.85 -7.74
N THR A 699 10.92 2.09 -8.84
CA THR A 699 11.81 0.95 -9.08
C THR A 699 13.18 1.41 -9.59
N ARG A 700 14.19 0.52 -9.63
CA ARG A 700 15.50 0.87 -10.20
C ARG A 700 15.36 1.25 -11.67
N THR A 701 16.09 2.27 -12.13
CA THR A 701 16.14 2.60 -13.56
C THR A 701 17.03 1.58 -14.27
N LEU A 702 16.49 0.94 -15.29
CA LEU A 702 17.21 -0.01 -16.14
C LEU A 702 17.56 0.66 -17.46
N ILE A 703 18.87 0.75 -17.70
CA ILE A 703 19.50 1.61 -18.70
C ILE A 703 19.62 0.86 -20.02
N ASP A 704 19.39 1.57 -21.11
CA ASP A 704 19.50 1.09 -22.49
C ASP A 704 18.88 -0.32 -22.71
N THR A 705 17.61 -0.50 -22.31
CA THR A 705 16.87 -1.74 -22.56
C THR A 705 15.41 -1.52 -22.93
N LEU A 706 14.97 -2.23 -23.97
CA LEU A 706 13.56 -2.31 -24.39
C LEU A 706 12.76 -3.40 -23.64
N ASN A 707 13.46 -4.25 -22.88
CA ASN A 707 12.90 -5.35 -22.10
C ASN A 707 13.46 -5.32 -20.66
N PRO A 708 13.12 -4.32 -19.83
CA PRO A 708 13.62 -4.19 -18.45
C PRO A 708 13.04 -5.27 -17.51
N GLN A 709 13.86 -5.78 -16.60
CA GLN A 709 13.50 -6.79 -15.59
C GLN A 709 13.83 -6.29 -14.17
N TRP A 710 12.79 -5.90 -13.43
CA TRP A 710 12.89 -5.38 -12.07
C TRP A 710 12.81 -6.48 -11.02
N HIS A 711 11.76 -7.31 -11.08
CA HIS A 711 11.40 -8.33 -10.09
C HIS A 711 11.39 -7.79 -8.64
N GLU A 712 10.92 -6.56 -8.46
CA GLU A 712 10.80 -5.88 -7.17
C GLU A 712 9.39 -6.07 -6.59
N GLN A 713 9.28 -6.42 -5.30
CA GLN A 713 8.00 -6.58 -4.61
C GLN A 713 7.76 -5.50 -3.55
N TYR A 714 6.52 -5.00 -3.51
CA TYR A 714 6.10 -3.96 -2.59
C TYR A 714 4.73 -4.28 -1.95
N THR A 715 4.57 -3.83 -0.70
CA THR A 715 3.38 -4.07 0.13
C THR A 715 2.80 -2.77 0.68
N TRP A 716 1.47 -2.73 0.87
CA TRP A 716 0.72 -1.60 1.44
C TRP A 716 -0.43 -2.07 2.33
N GLU A 717 -0.74 -1.31 3.37
CA GLU A 717 -1.94 -1.50 4.18
C GLU A 717 -3.20 -0.94 3.49
N VAL A 718 -4.25 -1.74 3.38
CA VAL A 718 -5.52 -1.38 2.73
C VAL A 718 -6.55 -0.99 3.79
N PHE A 719 -7.09 0.23 3.70
CA PHE A 719 -8.08 0.78 4.64
C PHE A 719 -9.50 0.81 4.08
N ASP A 720 -9.66 0.66 2.76
CA ASP A 720 -10.96 0.65 2.08
C ASP A 720 -10.83 -0.08 0.73
N PRO A 721 -11.58 -1.16 0.43
CA PRO A 721 -11.44 -1.90 -0.81
C PRO A 721 -11.92 -1.11 -2.05
N CYS A 722 -12.65 -0.01 -1.89
CA CYS A 722 -13.14 0.79 -3.02
C CYS A 722 -12.06 1.67 -3.68
N THR A 723 -10.84 1.66 -3.12
CA THR A 723 -9.64 2.41 -3.57
C THR A 723 -8.99 1.82 -4.83
N VAL A 724 -8.09 2.61 -5.41
CA VAL A 724 -7.36 2.29 -6.64
C VAL A 724 -5.85 2.36 -6.37
N ILE A 725 -5.07 1.39 -6.84
CA ILE A 725 -3.61 1.52 -7.00
C ILE A 725 -3.30 2.03 -8.40
N THR A 726 -2.36 2.98 -8.49
CA THR A 726 -1.90 3.54 -9.76
C THR A 726 -0.44 3.16 -9.98
N ILE A 727 -0.11 2.67 -11.18
CA ILE A 727 1.23 2.35 -11.64
C ILE A 727 1.47 3.05 -12.97
N ALA A 728 2.63 3.66 -13.17
CA ALA A 728 3.04 4.22 -14.47
C ALA A 728 4.52 3.93 -14.74
N VAL A 729 4.89 3.95 -16.02
CA VAL A 729 6.27 3.71 -16.49
C VAL A 729 6.79 4.95 -17.20
N PHE A 730 8.05 5.28 -16.95
CA PHE A 730 8.72 6.48 -17.44
C PHE A 730 10.11 6.13 -17.99
N ASP A 731 10.60 6.94 -18.92
CA ASP A 731 11.98 6.99 -19.39
C ASP A 731 12.73 8.08 -18.61
N ASN A 732 13.89 7.75 -18.05
CA ASN A 732 14.68 8.65 -17.21
C ASN A 732 15.59 9.53 -18.07
N CYS A 733 15.25 10.81 -18.25
CA CYS A 733 15.97 11.68 -19.18
C CYS A 733 17.23 12.32 -18.58
N HIS A 734 17.53 12.12 -17.28
CA HIS A 734 18.56 12.86 -16.54
C HIS A 734 19.94 12.20 -16.46
N LEU A 735 20.11 10.96 -16.94
CA LEU A 735 21.29 10.15 -16.62
C LEU A 735 22.61 10.60 -17.27
N PHE A 736 22.56 11.38 -18.36
CA PHE A 736 23.73 11.67 -19.20
C PHE A 736 24.09 13.16 -19.28
N GLY A 737 23.95 13.90 -18.17
CA GLY A 737 24.32 15.32 -18.11
C GLY A 737 23.41 16.26 -18.92
N ALA A 738 22.20 15.79 -19.25
CA ALA A 738 21.15 16.61 -19.82
C ALA A 738 20.85 17.82 -18.91
N LYS A 739 20.53 18.97 -19.52
CA LYS A 739 20.03 20.14 -18.78
C LYS A 739 18.83 19.75 -17.93
N GLU A 740 18.70 20.35 -16.75
CA GLU A 740 17.58 20.08 -15.82
C GLU A 740 16.19 20.37 -16.41
N GLU A 741 16.13 21.12 -17.52
CA GLU A 741 14.94 21.45 -18.30
C GLU A 741 14.31 20.25 -19.03
N ILE A 742 15.06 19.16 -19.30
CA ILE A 742 14.55 17.98 -20.01
C ILE A 742 13.75 17.11 -19.04
N LYS A 743 12.43 17.03 -19.25
CA LYS A 743 11.49 16.28 -18.39
C LYS A 743 11.50 14.78 -18.68
N ASP A 744 11.29 13.95 -17.66
CA ASP A 744 11.13 12.50 -17.82
C ASP A 744 9.95 12.15 -18.75
N GLN A 745 10.20 11.28 -19.74
CA GLN A 745 9.21 10.98 -20.77
C GLN A 745 8.26 9.86 -20.33
N ARG A 746 6.96 10.05 -20.56
CA ARG A 746 5.90 9.11 -20.15
C ARG A 746 5.84 7.93 -21.13
N ILE A 747 5.84 6.70 -20.62
CA ILE A 747 5.69 5.48 -21.43
C ILE A 747 4.23 4.98 -21.35
N GLY A 748 3.62 4.93 -20.17
CA GLY A 748 2.19 4.61 -20.04
C GLY A 748 1.70 4.43 -18.60
N LYS A 749 0.38 4.38 -18.42
CA LYS A 749 -0.28 4.38 -17.10
C LYS A 749 -1.35 3.28 -16.94
N ILE A 750 -1.37 2.66 -15.77
CA ILE A 750 -2.27 1.57 -15.36
C ILE A 750 -2.95 1.96 -14.03
N ARG A 751 -4.26 1.71 -13.92
CA ARG A 751 -5.05 1.88 -12.68
C ARG A 751 -5.77 0.57 -12.36
N ILE A 752 -5.68 0.06 -11.12
CA ILE A 752 -6.32 -1.20 -10.70
C ILE A 752 -7.16 -0.96 -9.44
N ARG A 753 -8.46 -1.29 -9.49
CA ARG A 753 -9.39 -1.09 -8.35
C ARG A 753 -9.46 -2.32 -7.46
N LEU A 754 -9.16 -2.16 -6.17
CA LEU A 754 -9.03 -3.27 -5.22
C LEU A 754 -10.32 -4.06 -4.98
N SER A 755 -11.50 -3.45 -5.18
CA SER A 755 -12.80 -4.13 -5.02
C SER A 755 -13.08 -5.17 -6.10
N THR A 756 -12.44 -5.03 -7.27
CA THR A 756 -12.58 -5.97 -8.41
C THR A 756 -11.69 -7.21 -8.30
N LEU A 757 -10.74 -7.23 -7.36
CA LEU A 757 -9.88 -8.38 -7.09
C LEU A 757 -10.58 -9.38 -6.16
N GLU A 758 -10.39 -10.67 -6.40
CA GLU A 758 -10.73 -11.75 -5.45
C GLU A 758 -9.64 -11.81 -4.35
N THR A 759 -10.04 -12.08 -3.11
CA THR A 759 -9.12 -12.14 -1.96
C THR A 759 -8.20 -13.36 -2.01
N ASP A 760 -6.92 -13.18 -1.62
CA ASP A 760 -5.85 -14.21 -1.62
C ASP A 760 -5.52 -14.80 -3.02
N ARG A 761 -6.12 -14.27 -4.10
CA ARG A 761 -5.81 -14.67 -5.48
C ARG A 761 -4.66 -13.82 -6.06
N VAL A 762 -3.69 -14.51 -6.65
CA VAL A 762 -2.59 -13.87 -7.42
C VAL A 762 -3.03 -13.64 -8.87
N TYR A 763 -3.06 -12.37 -9.28
CA TYR A 763 -3.34 -11.93 -10.65
C TYR A 763 -2.03 -11.56 -11.36
N SER A 764 -1.55 -12.42 -12.25
CA SER A 764 -0.34 -12.20 -13.06
C SER A 764 -0.72 -11.96 -14.53
N HIS A 765 -0.46 -10.76 -15.05
CA HIS A 765 -0.82 -10.38 -16.42
C HIS A 765 0.20 -9.43 -17.05
N TYR A 766 0.31 -9.45 -18.39
CA TYR A 766 0.81 -8.30 -19.15
C TYR A 766 -0.30 -7.27 -19.33
N TYR A 767 0.01 -6.02 -18.98
CA TYR A 767 -0.84 -4.83 -19.18
C TYR A 767 -0.24 -3.97 -20.30
N PRO A 768 -1.00 -3.56 -21.33
CA PRO A 768 -0.46 -2.68 -22.37
C PRO A 768 -0.17 -1.29 -21.79
N LEU A 769 1.01 -0.75 -22.11
CA LEU A 769 1.40 0.60 -21.77
C LEU A 769 0.87 1.55 -22.85
N LEU A 770 -0.20 2.26 -22.50
CA LEU A 770 -0.86 3.22 -23.36
C LEU A 770 -0.44 4.64 -22.99
N ASP A 771 -0.02 5.40 -24.00
CA ASP A 771 0.12 6.86 -23.92
C ASP A 771 -0.74 7.52 -25.00
N LEU A 772 -1.26 8.70 -24.70
CA LEU A 772 -2.07 9.49 -25.62
C LEU A 772 -1.26 10.73 -26.01
N GLN A 773 -1.05 10.90 -27.31
CA GLN A 773 -0.25 12.02 -27.85
C GLN A 773 -1.09 12.77 -28.89
N THR A 774 -0.66 13.97 -29.28
CA THR A 774 -1.32 14.76 -30.35
C THR A 774 -1.39 14.00 -31.68
N SER A 775 -0.44 13.09 -31.93
CA SER A 775 -0.41 12.21 -33.11
C SER A 775 -1.35 10.99 -33.03
N GLY A 776 -2.08 10.78 -31.93
CA GLY A 776 -2.89 9.58 -31.70
C GLY A 776 -2.52 8.81 -30.42
N LEU A 777 -3.28 7.73 -30.17
CA LEU A 777 -2.96 6.70 -29.17
C LEU A 777 -1.73 5.89 -29.62
N LYS A 778 -0.81 5.59 -28.69
CA LYS A 778 0.32 4.68 -28.93
C LYS A 778 0.41 3.61 -27.85
N LYS A 779 0.76 2.39 -28.26
CA LYS A 779 1.13 1.27 -27.38
C LYS A 779 2.65 1.26 -27.24
N ASN A 780 3.17 1.85 -26.17
CA ASN A 780 4.61 2.02 -25.95
C ASN A 780 5.27 0.79 -25.29
N GLY A 781 4.62 -0.38 -25.32
CA GLY A 781 5.07 -1.65 -24.76
C GLY A 781 4.02 -2.34 -23.88
N GLU A 782 4.45 -3.31 -23.08
CA GLU A 782 3.61 -4.05 -22.13
C GLU A 782 4.34 -4.29 -20.80
N LEU A 783 3.68 -4.09 -19.66
CA LEU A 783 4.23 -4.26 -18.30
C LEU A 783 3.66 -5.52 -17.63
N HIS A 784 4.51 -6.39 -17.10
CA HIS A 784 4.12 -7.58 -16.35
C HIS A 784 3.98 -7.26 -14.87
N LEU A 785 2.74 -7.32 -14.36
CA LEU A 785 2.45 -7.14 -12.94
C LEU A 785 1.85 -8.41 -12.33
N ALA A 786 2.29 -8.73 -11.11
CA ALA A 786 1.65 -9.71 -10.22
C ALA A 786 1.01 -8.97 -9.05
N VAL A 787 -0.31 -9.13 -8.85
CA VAL A 787 -1.08 -8.43 -7.80
C VAL A 787 -1.77 -9.45 -6.90
N ARG A 788 -1.65 -9.29 -5.56
CA ARG A 788 -2.43 -10.05 -4.56
C ARG A 788 -3.07 -9.09 -3.56
N PHE A 789 -4.32 -9.36 -3.17
CA PHE A 789 -5.00 -8.66 -2.07
C PHE A 789 -5.38 -9.64 -0.97
N CYS A 790 -4.66 -9.59 0.15
CA CYS A 790 -4.88 -10.44 1.33
C CYS A 790 -5.77 -9.69 2.32
N CYS A 791 -6.94 -10.24 2.66
CA CYS A 791 -7.82 -9.64 3.67
C CYS A 791 -7.58 -10.29 5.05
N THR A 792 -7.27 -9.49 6.07
CA THR A 792 -7.08 -9.96 7.45
C THR A 792 -8.39 -10.00 8.23
N ALA A 793 -9.34 -9.12 7.92
CA ALA A 793 -10.59 -8.98 8.67
C ALA A 793 -11.83 -8.89 7.75
N TRP A 794 -12.31 -10.04 7.27
CA TRP A 794 -13.42 -10.14 6.32
C TRP A 794 -14.71 -9.45 6.81
N VAL A 795 -15.06 -9.63 8.09
CA VAL A 795 -16.25 -8.97 8.69
C VAL A 795 -16.13 -7.45 8.67
N ASN A 796 -14.94 -6.90 8.98
CA ASN A 796 -14.67 -5.46 8.92
C ASN A 796 -14.77 -4.92 7.48
N MET A 797 -14.35 -5.73 6.49
CA MET A 797 -14.47 -5.41 5.07
C MET A 797 -15.94 -5.33 4.63
N VAL A 798 -16.75 -6.33 4.96
CA VAL A 798 -18.20 -6.36 4.63
C VAL A 798 -18.93 -5.20 5.33
N ALA A 799 -18.66 -4.98 6.61
CA ALA A 799 -19.23 -3.87 7.39
C ALA A 799 -18.81 -2.47 6.88
N LEU A 800 -17.80 -2.38 5.99
CA LEU A 800 -17.40 -1.11 5.38
C LEU A 800 -18.37 -0.67 4.27
N TYR A 801 -19.04 -1.59 3.57
CA TYR A 801 -19.94 -1.25 2.48
C TYR A 801 -21.14 -0.41 2.92
N GLY A 802 -21.61 -0.57 4.17
CA GLY A 802 -22.64 0.29 4.75
C GLY A 802 -22.14 1.64 5.29
N LYS A 803 -20.82 1.80 5.47
CA LYS A 803 -20.20 3.00 6.04
C LYS A 803 -19.85 4.03 4.97
N PRO A 804 -19.90 5.33 5.28
CA PRO A 804 -19.52 6.38 4.33
C PRO A 804 -18.08 6.22 3.83
N LEU A 805 -17.86 6.75 2.62
CA LEU A 805 -16.57 6.72 1.94
C LEU A 805 -15.62 7.77 2.55
N LEU A 806 -16.07 9.03 2.63
CA LEU A 806 -15.32 10.15 3.20
C LEU A 806 -15.55 10.32 4.72
N PRO A 807 -14.69 11.09 5.41
CA PRO A 807 -14.92 11.52 6.80
C PRO A 807 -16.19 12.34 7.00
N LYS A 808 -16.75 12.27 8.23
CA LYS A 808 -17.96 12.98 8.69
C LYS A 808 -18.01 14.46 8.28
N MET A 809 -16.87 15.17 8.37
CA MET A 809 -16.79 16.61 8.10
C MET A 809 -17.18 16.98 6.66
N HIS A 810 -16.82 16.17 5.66
CA HIS A 810 -17.18 16.37 4.25
C HIS A 810 -18.70 16.36 3.98
N TYR A 811 -19.50 15.72 4.85
CA TYR A 811 -20.97 15.72 4.73
C TYR A 811 -21.65 16.77 5.63
N VAL A 812 -21.01 17.15 6.73
CA VAL A 812 -21.58 18.07 7.73
C VAL A 812 -21.32 19.54 7.39
N GLN A 813 -20.16 19.83 6.78
CA GLN A 813 -19.75 21.12 6.23
C GLN A 813 -19.06 20.85 4.87
N PRO A 814 -19.82 20.64 3.78
CA PRO A 814 -19.25 20.33 2.47
C PRO A 814 -18.43 21.50 1.91
N ILE A 815 -17.32 21.19 1.26
CA ILE A 815 -16.50 22.15 0.51
C ILE A 815 -17.10 22.28 -0.90
N SER A 816 -17.13 23.50 -1.46
CA SER A 816 -17.64 23.70 -2.83
C SER A 816 -16.71 23.06 -3.88
N VAL A 817 -17.26 22.55 -4.99
CA VAL A 817 -16.48 21.80 -6.00
C VAL A 817 -15.29 22.62 -6.53
N VAL A 818 -15.55 23.89 -6.90
CA VAL A 818 -14.51 24.82 -7.40
C VAL A 818 -13.40 25.04 -6.37
N GLN A 819 -13.76 25.22 -5.09
CA GLN A 819 -12.78 25.37 -4.01
C GLN A 819 -11.99 24.08 -3.78
N LEU A 820 -12.64 22.91 -3.87
CA LEU A 820 -12.03 21.61 -3.70
C LEU A 820 -10.98 21.32 -4.78
N ASP A 821 -11.25 21.67 -6.05
CA ASP A 821 -10.28 21.51 -7.13
C ASP A 821 -9.07 22.44 -6.99
N ILE A 822 -9.26 23.70 -6.55
CA ILE A 822 -8.12 24.59 -6.27
C ILE A 822 -7.30 24.03 -5.09
N LEU A 823 -7.94 23.57 -4.01
CA LEU A 823 -7.27 22.94 -2.88
C LEU A 823 -6.52 21.67 -3.29
N ARG A 824 -7.09 20.85 -4.17
CA ARG A 824 -6.44 19.66 -4.75
C ARG A 824 -5.18 20.01 -5.54
N HIS A 825 -5.22 21.09 -6.33
CA HIS A 825 -4.05 21.55 -7.06
C HIS A 825 -2.93 22.05 -6.12
N GLN A 826 -3.26 22.78 -5.04
CA GLN A 826 -2.27 23.18 -4.03
C GLN A 826 -1.72 21.98 -3.23
N ALA A 827 -2.58 21.02 -2.86
CA ALA A 827 -2.16 19.76 -2.24
C ALA A 827 -1.15 18.99 -3.11
N MET A 828 -1.42 18.88 -4.42
CA MET A 828 -0.50 18.29 -5.39
C MET A 828 0.84 19.05 -5.46
N GLN A 829 0.82 20.39 -5.55
CA GLN A 829 2.04 21.20 -5.62
C GLN A 829 2.92 21.02 -4.36
N ILE A 830 2.34 20.92 -3.17
CA ILE A 830 3.06 20.61 -1.93
C ILE A 830 3.69 19.20 -1.99
N VAL A 831 2.95 18.19 -2.45
CA VAL A 831 3.45 16.81 -2.58
C VAL A 831 4.60 16.75 -3.60
N ALA A 832 4.46 17.38 -4.76
CA ALA A 832 5.53 17.48 -5.77
C ALA A 832 6.78 18.18 -5.21
N ALA A 833 6.62 19.31 -4.52
CA ALA A 833 7.73 20.06 -3.93
C ALA A 833 8.46 19.31 -2.79
N ARG A 834 7.77 18.42 -2.05
CA ARG A 834 8.41 17.55 -1.04
C ARG A 834 9.10 16.35 -1.67
N LEU A 835 8.48 15.68 -2.66
CA LEU A 835 9.05 14.50 -3.31
C LEU A 835 10.22 14.84 -4.27
N GLY A 836 10.23 16.04 -4.85
CA GLY A 836 11.34 16.57 -5.65
C GLY A 836 12.60 16.94 -4.85
N ARG A 837 12.52 16.98 -3.50
CA ARG A 837 13.68 17.21 -2.59
C ARG A 837 14.29 15.91 -2.05
N ALA A 838 13.73 14.74 -2.40
CA ALA A 838 14.27 13.46 -1.98
C ALA A 838 15.36 12.98 -2.95
N GLU A 839 16.24 12.07 -2.51
CA GLU A 839 17.25 11.44 -3.37
C GLU A 839 16.94 9.96 -3.61
N PRO A 840 16.75 9.46 -4.85
CA PRO A 840 16.54 10.25 -6.07
C PRO A 840 15.26 11.07 -6.07
N PRO A 841 15.22 12.21 -6.78
CA PRO A 841 14.05 13.09 -6.82
C PRO A 841 12.92 12.52 -7.68
N LEU A 842 11.69 12.63 -7.20
CA LEU A 842 10.49 12.38 -8.01
C LEU A 842 10.00 13.75 -8.53
N ARG A 843 10.30 14.05 -9.81
CA ARG A 843 10.01 15.37 -10.40
C ARG A 843 8.52 15.66 -10.55
N GLN A 844 8.19 16.93 -10.73
CA GLN A 844 6.81 17.43 -10.76
C GLN A 844 5.97 16.76 -11.84
N GLU A 845 6.48 16.57 -13.06
CA GLU A 845 5.78 15.93 -14.17
C GLU A 845 5.38 14.48 -13.88
N VAL A 846 6.19 13.76 -13.10
CA VAL A 846 5.91 12.38 -12.66
C VAL A 846 4.74 12.38 -11.67
N VAL A 847 4.77 13.31 -10.70
CA VAL A 847 3.70 13.50 -9.70
C VAL A 847 2.40 13.97 -10.35
N GLU A 848 2.45 14.94 -11.27
CA GLU A 848 1.29 15.45 -12.01
C GLU A 848 0.63 14.38 -12.89
N HIS A 849 1.44 13.55 -13.57
CA HIS A 849 0.93 12.43 -14.35
C HIS A 849 0.32 11.34 -13.47
N MET A 850 0.94 11.01 -12.32
CA MET A 850 0.41 10.02 -11.39
C MET A 850 -0.91 10.46 -10.76
N LEU A 851 -1.08 11.74 -10.39
CA LEU A 851 -2.28 12.26 -9.70
C LEU A 851 -3.42 12.69 -10.63
N ASP A 852 -3.28 12.54 -11.95
CA ASP A 852 -4.29 12.92 -12.96
C ASP A 852 -4.71 14.41 -12.85
N VAL A 853 -3.75 15.33 -12.76
CA VAL A 853 -4.03 16.77 -12.56
C VAL A 853 -4.92 17.34 -13.70
N GLY A 854 -4.67 16.93 -14.94
CA GLY A 854 -5.47 17.28 -16.12
C GLY A 854 -6.86 16.63 -16.20
N SER A 855 -7.33 15.90 -15.17
CA SER A 855 -8.65 15.25 -15.19
C SER A 855 -9.83 16.22 -15.27
N HIS A 856 -9.62 17.47 -14.87
CA HIS A 856 -10.64 18.52 -14.80
C HIS A 856 -10.74 19.36 -16.08
N LEU A 857 -9.78 19.22 -17.00
CA LEU A 857 -9.79 19.90 -18.29
C LEU A 857 -10.86 19.27 -19.20
N TRP A 858 -11.60 20.11 -19.91
CA TRP A 858 -12.61 19.65 -20.85
C TRP A 858 -11.96 19.01 -22.08
N SER A 859 -12.48 17.87 -22.53
CA SER A 859 -12.06 17.18 -23.74
C SER A 859 -13.27 16.67 -24.52
N LEU A 860 -13.30 16.94 -25.82
CA LEU A 860 -14.34 16.46 -26.72
C LEU A 860 -14.36 14.93 -26.82
N ARG A 861 -13.18 14.29 -26.81
CA ARG A 861 -13.02 12.83 -26.77
C ARG A 861 -13.67 12.23 -25.51
N ARG A 862 -13.35 12.77 -24.33
CA ARG A 862 -13.95 12.33 -23.05
C ARG A 862 -15.46 12.58 -23.00
N SER A 863 -15.93 13.67 -23.62
CA SER A 863 -17.36 13.97 -23.80
C SER A 863 -18.08 12.89 -24.63
N LYS A 864 -17.52 12.53 -25.81
CA LYS A 864 -18.03 11.42 -26.66
C LYS A 864 -18.02 10.08 -25.93
N ALA A 865 -16.93 9.73 -25.25
CA ALA A 865 -16.82 8.49 -24.47
C ALA A 865 -17.95 8.38 -23.42
N ASN A 866 -18.23 9.45 -22.69
CA ASN A 866 -19.33 9.50 -21.71
C ASN A 866 -20.72 9.40 -22.36
N PHE A 867 -20.92 10.01 -23.55
CA PHE A 867 -22.16 9.84 -24.30
C PHE A 867 -22.35 8.39 -24.79
N HIS A 868 -21.30 7.73 -25.28
CA HIS A 868 -21.34 6.31 -25.65
C HIS A 868 -21.63 5.39 -24.44
N ARG A 869 -21.09 5.71 -23.25
CA ARG A 869 -21.44 5.03 -21.98
C ARG A 869 -22.94 5.13 -21.67
N ILE A 870 -23.56 6.31 -21.81
CA ILE A 870 -25.02 6.46 -21.69
C ILE A 870 -25.78 5.69 -22.76
N ARG A 871 -25.41 5.80 -24.04
CA ARG A 871 -26.09 5.07 -25.13
C ARG A 871 -26.07 3.55 -24.89
N PHE A 872 -24.96 3.01 -24.37
CA PHE A 872 -24.87 1.60 -24.00
C PHE A 872 -25.84 1.24 -22.85
N LEU A 873 -25.91 2.05 -21.79
CA LEU A 873 -26.88 1.87 -20.70
C LEU A 873 -28.34 1.92 -21.20
N LEU A 874 -28.67 2.89 -22.06
CA LEU A 874 -30.02 3.07 -22.60
C LEU A 874 -30.43 1.92 -23.54
N SER A 875 -29.47 1.26 -24.21
CA SER A 875 -29.76 0.11 -25.07
C SER A 875 -30.40 -1.07 -24.31
N GLY A 876 -30.21 -1.17 -22.98
CA GLY A 876 -30.90 -2.13 -22.12
C GLY A 876 -32.42 -1.95 -22.12
N PHE A 877 -32.92 -0.71 -22.08
CA PHE A 877 -34.36 -0.43 -22.20
C PHE A 877 -34.88 -0.77 -23.61
N GLY A 878 -34.08 -0.52 -24.64
CA GLY A 878 -34.38 -0.95 -26.02
C GLY A 878 -34.52 -2.47 -26.15
N ALA A 879 -33.64 -3.24 -25.49
CA ALA A 879 -33.72 -4.70 -25.46
C ALA A 879 -34.97 -5.20 -24.71
N VAL A 880 -35.36 -4.56 -23.60
CA VAL A 880 -36.61 -4.87 -22.88
C VAL A 880 -37.84 -4.54 -23.74
N PHE A 881 -37.82 -3.41 -24.46
CA PHE A 881 -38.91 -3.05 -25.38
C PHE A 881 -39.04 -4.06 -26.54
N LEU A 882 -37.92 -4.47 -27.15
CA LEU A 882 -37.91 -5.50 -28.20
C LEU A 882 -38.34 -6.89 -27.68
N TRP A 883 -38.03 -7.23 -26.43
CA TRP A 883 -38.52 -8.44 -25.77
C TRP A 883 -40.04 -8.37 -25.53
N PHE A 884 -40.55 -7.23 -25.07
CA PHE A 884 -41.99 -6.99 -24.91
C PHE A 884 -42.73 -7.03 -26.25
N GLU A 885 -42.18 -6.44 -27.31
CA GLU A 885 -42.70 -6.58 -28.68
C GLU A 885 -42.64 -8.03 -29.18
N SER A 886 -41.60 -8.80 -28.81
CA SER A 886 -41.53 -10.24 -29.10
C SER A 886 -42.57 -11.08 -28.34
N ILE A 887 -43.14 -10.56 -27.25
CA ILE A 887 -44.28 -11.15 -26.53
C ILE A 887 -45.59 -10.71 -27.20
N ARG A 888 -45.75 -9.42 -27.51
CA ARG A 888 -46.93 -8.88 -28.21
C ARG A 888 -47.15 -9.53 -29.59
N SER A 889 -46.07 -9.87 -30.28
CA SER A 889 -46.06 -10.57 -31.57
C SER A 889 -46.08 -12.10 -31.49
N TRP A 890 -46.26 -12.69 -30.30
CA TRP A 890 -46.43 -14.13 -30.08
C TRP A 890 -45.30 -15.04 -30.63
N ARG A 891 -44.11 -14.48 -30.84
CA ARG A 891 -42.97 -15.13 -31.51
C ARG A 891 -42.54 -16.47 -30.87
N ASN A 892 -42.71 -16.60 -29.56
CA ASN A 892 -42.43 -17.81 -28.78
C ASN A 892 -43.66 -18.16 -27.91
N PRO A 893 -44.67 -18.89 -28.42
CA PRO A 893 -45.99 -19.00 -27.80
C PRO A 893 -45.98 -19.58 -26.38
N VAL A 894 -45.07 -20.52 -26.07
CA VAL A 894 -44.91 -21.06 -24.71
C VAL A 894 -44.51 -19.95 -23.72
N THR A 895 -43.58 -19.06 -24.12
CA THR A 895 -43.13 -17.96 -23.26
C THR A 895 -44.18 -16.88 -23.08
N THR A 896 -45.00 -16.62 -24.11
CA THR A 896 -46.09 -15.63 -23.99
C THR A 896 -47.20 -16.16 -23.08
N ILE A 897 -47.60 -17.43 -23.22
CA ILE A 897 -48.56 -18.07 -22.32
C ILE A 897 -48.09 -17.99 -20.86
N LEU A 898 -46.83 -18.34 -20.57
CA LEU A 898 -46.25 -18.24 -19.23
C LEU A 898 -46.25 -16.80 -18.68
N VAL A 899 -45.95 -15.80 -19.51
CA VAL A 899 -46.01 -14.38 -19.10
C VAL A 899 -47.44 -13.91 -18.85
N HIS A 900 -48.44 -14.36 -19.62
CA HIS A 900 -49.84 -14.02 -19.38
C HIS A 900 -50.38 -14.69 -18.10
N ILE A 901 -49.99 -15.93 -17.81
CA ILE A 901 -50.31 -16.61 -16.53
C ILE A 901 -49.71 -15.84 -15.35
N LEU A 902 -48.42 -15.48 -15.43
CA LEU A 902 -47.75 -14.68 -14.41
C LEU A 902 -48.41 -13.30 -14.21
N PHE A 903 -48.75 -12.62 -15.31
CA PHE A 903 -49.45 -11.33 -15.28
C PHE A 903 -50.81 -11.45 -14.57
N LEU A 904 -51.61 -12.47 -14.89
CA LEU A 904 -52.89 -12.73 -14.23
C LEU A 904 -52.71 -12.96 -12.72
N ILE A 905 -51.72 -13.77 -12.32
CA ILE A 905 -51.40 -14.00 -10.90
C ILE A 905 -51.03 -12.68 -10.19
N LEU A 906 -50.20 -11.83 -10.82
CA LEU A 906 -49.79 -10.55 -10.25
C LEU A 906 -50.92 -9.50 -10.20
N VAL A 907 -51.89 -9.57 -11.10
CA VAL A 907 -53.10 -8.73 -11.07
C VAL A 907 -54.07 -9.19 -9.97
N CYS A 908 -54.24 -10.51 -9.79
CA CYS A 908 -55.06 -11.06 -8.70
C CYS A 908 -54.42 -10.85 -7.31
N TYR A 909 -53.09 -10.87 -7.22
CA TYR A 909 -52.34 -10.77 -5.96
C TYR A 909 -51.25 -9.68 -6.05
N PRO A 910 -51.63 -8.39 -6.00
CA PRO A 910 -50.68 -7.27 -6.14
C PRO A 910 -49.60 -7.23 -5.06
N GLU A 911 -49.82 -7.86 -3.91
CA GLU A 911 -48.81 -8.00 -2.86
C GLU A 911 -47.58 -8.82 -3.32
N LEU A 912 -47.74 -9.72 -4.30
CA LEU A 912 -46.65 -10.53 -4.87
C LEU A 912 -45.74 -9.74 -5.84
N ILE A 913 -46.10 -8.51 -6.24
CA ILE A 913 -45.32 -7.72 -7.21
C ILE A 913 -43.92 -7.41 -6.67
N LEU A 914 -43.79 -6.95 -5.42
CA LEU A 914 -42.46 -6.63 -4.86
C LEU A 914 -41.62 -7.89 -4.55
N PRO A 915 -42.16 -8.94 -3.90
CA PRO A 915 -41.46 -10.22 -3.73
C PRO A 915 -40.94 -10.83 -5.03
N THR A 916 -41.76 -10.85 -6.09
CA THR A 916 -41.35 -11.40 -7.39
C THR A 916 -40.25 -10.57 -8.05
N ILE A 917 -40.31 -9.24 -7.99
CA ILE A 917 -39.21 -8.37 -8.46
C ILE A 917 -37.89 -8.70 -7.74
N PHE A 918 -37.89 -8.81 -6.40
CA PHE A 918 -36.68 -9.14 -5.65
C PHE A 918 -36.18 -10.57 -5.92
N LEU A 919 -37.08 -11.53 -6.15
CA LEU A 919 -36.73 -12.89 -6.56
C LEU A 919 -36.14 -12.92 -7.97
N TYR A 920 -36.64 -12.12 -8.92
CA TYR A 920 -36.03 -11.98 -10.25
C TYR A 920 -34.63 -11.36 -10.16
N LEU A 921 -34.42 -10.34 -9.32
CA LEU A 921 -33.09 -9.76 -9.09
C LEU A 921 -32.10 -10.81 -8.52
N PHE A 922 -32.54 -11.65 -7.59
CA PHE A 922 -31.78 -12.77 -7.05
C PHE A 922 -31.41 -13.80 -8.14
N MET A 923 -32.38 -14.24 -8.94
CA MET A 923 -32.17 -15.24 -10.00
C MET A 923 -31.28 -14.71 -11.14
N ILE A 924 -31.48 -13.47 -11.59
CA ILE A 924 -30.62 -12.80 -12.56
C ILE A 924 -29.20 -12.65 -11.99
N GLY A 925 -29.08 -12.32 -10.70
CA GLY A 925 -27.80 -12.32 -9.99
C GLY A 925 -27.08 -13.66 -10.06
N ILE A 926 -27.73 -14.77 -9.69
CA ILE A 926 -27.15 -16.11 -9.77
C ILE A 926 -26.80 -16.50 -11.21
N TRP A 927 -27.67 -16.19 -12.19
CA TRP A 927 -27.39 -16.45 -13.60
C TRP A 927 -26.14 -15.72 -14.10
N ASN A 928 -25.99 -14.44 -13.74
CA ASN A 928 -24.84 -13.63 -14.13
C ASN A 928 -23.51 -14.11 -13.50
N TYR A 929 -23.53 -14.89 -12.42
CA TYR A 929 -22.31 -15.48 -11.83
C TYR A 929 -21.56 -16.42 -12.80
N ARG A 930 -22.30 -17.05 -13.73
CA ARG A 930 -21.73 -17.87 -14.83
C ARG A 930 -20.86 -17.02 -15.77
N PHE A 931 -21.30 -15.78 -16.03
CA PHE A 931 -20.74 -14.84 -17.00
C PHE A 931 -19.87 -13.74 -16.38
N ARG A 932 -19.52 -13.86 -15.08
CA ARG A 932 -18.74 -12.84 -14.36
C ARG A 932 -17.36 -12.60 -15.00
N PRO A 933 -16.84 -11.36 -14.97
CA PRO A 933 -15.46 -11.10 -15.37
C PRO A 933 -14.47 -11.88 -14.48
N ARG A 934 -13.42 -12.43 -15.08
CA ARG A 934 -12.36 -13.21 -14.38
C ARG A 934 -10.97 -12.58 -14.43
N THR A 935 -10.79 -11.62 -15.33
CA THR A 935 -9.62 -10.74 -15.48
C THR A 935 -9.84 -9.43 -14.71
N PRO A 936 -8.78 -8.77 -14.25
CA PRO A 936 -8.89 -7.46 -13.61
C PRO A 936 -9.28 -6.38 -14.65
N PRO A 937 -9.85 -5.24 -14.20
CA PRO A 937 -10.07 -4.10 -15.07
C PRO A 937 -8.73 -3.56 -15.61
N HIS A 938 -8.77 -3.07 -16.84
CA HIS A 938 -7.64 -2.46 -17.53
C HIS A 938 -8.11 -1.25 -18.33
N MET A 939 -7.16 -0.48 -18.85
CA MET A 939 -7.44 0.67 -19.68
C MET A 939 -8.06 0.22 -21.01
N ASP A 940 -9.27 0.69 -21.33
CA ASP A 940 -10.04 0.27 -22.50
C ASP A 940 -10.05 1.40 -23.53
N THR A 941 -9.35 1.15 -24.64
CA THR A 941 -9.15 2.07 -25.77
C THR A 941 -10.45 2.46 -26.48
N LYS A 942 -11.39 1.51 -26.56
CA LYS A 942 -12.67 1.64 -27.26
C LYS A 942 -13.69 2.37 -26.38
N LEU A 943 -13.72 2.04 -25.09
CA LEU A 943 -14.48 2.80 -24.08
C LEU A 943 -13.98 4.25 -23.97
N SER A 944 -12.66 4.46 -24.06
CA SER A 944 -12.02 5.80 -23.99
C SER A 944 -12.18 6.64 -25.26
N TYR A 945 -12.82 6.10 -26.30
CA TYR A 945 -12.92 6.69 -27.65
C TYR A 945 -11.55 7.10 -28.24
N ALA A 946 -10.47 6.39 -27.88
CA ALA A 946 -9.10 6.77 -28.22
C ALA A 946 -8.68 6.30 -29.62
N GLU A 947 -9.18 5.14 -30.06
CA GLU A 947 -8.97 4.61 -31.43
C GLU A 947 -9.72 5.43 -32.52
N LEU A 948 -10.71 6.24 -32.12
CA LEU A 948 -11.62 6.97 -33.02
C LEU A 948 -11.54 8.50 -32.84
N ALA A 949 -10.53 8.99 -32.12
CA ALA A 949 -10.31 10.43 -31.92
C ALA A 949 -9.69 11.07 -33.16
N HIS A 950 -10.23 12.21 -33.61
CA HIS A 950 -9.60 12.99 -34.68
C HIS A 950 -8.36 13.73 -34.14
N PRO A 951 -7.29 13.93 -34.91
CA PRO A 951 -6.10 14.66 -34.45
C PRO A 951 -6.42 16.04 -33.85
N ASP A 952 -7.37 16.80 -34.45
CA ASP A 952 -7.82 18.11 -33.93
C ASP A 952 -8.57 18.07 -32.60
N GLU A 953 -8.93 16.89 -32.10
CA GLU A 953 -9.55 16.67 -30.78
C GLU A 953 -8.48 16.30 -29.74
N LEU A 954 -7.37 15.71 -30.17
CA LEU A 954 -6.19 15.45 -29.34
C LEU A 954 -5.35 16.73 -29.19
N ASP A 955 -5.15 17.48 -30.27
CA ASP A 955 -4.52 18.81 -30.26
C ASP A 955 -5.39 19.89 -29.57
N GLU A 956 -6.64 19.57 -29.21
CA GLU A 956 -7.46 20.34 -28.29
C GLU A 956 -7.26 19.89 -26.83
N GLU A 957 -7.18 18.59 -26.56
CA GLU A 957 -6.93 18.04 -25.22
C GLU A 957 -5.51 18.33 -24.67
N PHE A 958 -4.55 18.63 -25.55
CA PHE A 958 -3.16 18.99 -25.19
C PHE A 958 -2.79 20.48 -25.34
N ASP A 959 -3.73 21.37 -25.70
CA ASP A 959 -3.46 22.80 -25.78
C ASP A 959 -3.43 23.47 -24.39
N SER A 960 -2.61 24.51 -24.22
CA SER A 960 -2.41 25.17 -22.94
C SER A 960 -3.57 26.07 -22.53
N TYR A 961 -3.72 26.32 -21.23
CA TYR A 961 -4.59 27.41 -20.77
C TYR A 961 -3.93 28.76 -21.12
N ARG A 962 -4.68 29.62 -21.84
CA ARG A 962 -4.16 30.44 -22.95
C ARG A 962 -3.69 29.54 -24.11
N THR A 963 -4.56 29.43 -25.11
CA THR A 963 -4.32 28.65 -26.33
C THR A 963 -3.10 29.14 -27.09
N SER A 964 -2.36 28.19 -27.67
CA SER A 964 -1.23 28.43 -28.55
C SER A 964 -1.62 28.65 -30.02
N LYS A 965 -2.92 28.59 -30.34
CA LYS A 965 -3.45 28.41 -31.71
C LYS A 965 -4.01 29.72 -32.30
N PRO A 966 -3.96 29.89 -33.63
CA PRO A 966 -4.54 31.06 -34.31
C PRO A 966 -6.06 31.14 -34.15
N VAL A 967 -6.57 32.38 -34.19
CA VAL A 967 -7.97 32.74 -33.82
C VAL A 967 -9.03 31.94 -34.60
N ASP A 968 -8.80 31.61 -35.86
CA ASP A 968 -9.79 30.88 -36.67
C ASP A 968 -9.93 29.40 -36.26
N ILE A 969 -8.84 28.77 -35.81
CA ILE A 969 -8.90 27.43 -35.20
C ILE A 969 -9.67 27.50 -33.87
N VAL A 970 -9.46 28.57 -33.08
CA VAL A 970 -10.18 28.80 -31.81
C VAL A 970 -11.68 29.05 -32.06
N ARG A 971 -12.04 29.80 -33.10
CA ARG A 971 -13.44 30.00 -33.54
C ARG A 971 -14.08 28.68 -33.94
N MET A 972 -13.43 27.89 -34.80
CA MET A 972 -13.90 26.56 -35.21
C MET A 972 -14.08 25.62 -34.00
N ARG A 973 -13.11 25.59 -33.06
CA ARG A 973 -13.22 24.83 -31.80
C ARG A 973 -14.39 25.31 -30.94
N TYR A 974 -14.62 26.62 -30.83
CA TYR A 974 -15.74 27.20 -30.08
C TYR A 974 -17.10 26.84 -30.68
N ASP A 975 -17.26 26.92 -32.00
CA ASP A 975 -18.53 26.57 -32.65
C ASP A 975 -18.80 25.05 -32.60
N ARG A 976 -17.75 24.23 -32.76
CA ARG A 976 -17.76 22.78 -32.50
C ARG A 976 -18.22 22.50 -31.06
N LEU A 977 -17.58 23.13 -30.06
CA LEU A 977 -17.94 23.05 -28.64
C LEU A 977 -19.40 23.45 -28.42
N ARG A 978 -19.87 24.57 -28.99
CA ARG A 978 -21.25 25.06 -28.84
C ARG A 978 -22.28 24.04 -29.36
N SER A 979 -22.02 23.42 -30.51
CA SER A 979 -22.87 22.39 -31.10
C SER A 979 -22.98 21.10 -30.25
N VAL A 980 -21.92 20.76 -29.50
CA VAL A 980 -21.85 19.57 -28.65
C VAL A 980 -22.33 19.87 -27.22
N ALA A 981 -22.04 21.05 -26.68
CA ALA A 981 -22.48 21.48 -25.36
C ALA A 981 -24.01 21.46 -25.23
N GLY A 982 -24.74 21.89 -26.28
CA GLY A 982 -26.19 21.78 -26.36
C GLY A 982 -26.75 20.34 -26.41
N ARG A 983 -25.88 19.32 -26.53
CA ARG A 983 -26.26 17.89 -26.51
C ARG A 983 -25.72 17.13 -25.29
N VAL A 984 -24.72 17.66 -24.60
CA VAL A 984 -23.95 16.95 -23.54
C VAL A 984 -23.80 17.83 -22.28
N GLN A 985 -24.82 18.62 -21.95
CA GLN A 985 -24.78 19.57 -20.83
C GLN A 985 -24.66 18.86 -19.47
N THR A 986 -23.43 18.86 -18.94
CA THR A 986 -22.94 18.55 -17.57
C THR A 986 -23.35 17.23 -16.89
N VAL A 987 -24.60 16.78 -17.00
CA VAL A 987 -25.15 15.63 -16.25
C VAL A 987 -24.68 14.27 -16.82
N VAL A 988 -24.19 14.24 -18.08
CA VAL A 988 -23.90 12.99 -18.81
C VAL A 988 -22.81 12.13 -18.16
N GLY A 989 -21.72 12.71 -17.66
CA GLY A 989 -20.64 11.95 -17.02
C GLY A 989 -21.07 11.28 -15.71
N ASP A 990 -21.87 11.99 -14.90
CA ASP A 990 -22.42 11.48 -13.64
C ASP A 990 -23.54 10.46 -13.89
N LEU A 991 -24.46 10.73 -14.81
CA LEU A 991 -25.56 9.82 -15.14
C LEU A 991 -25.04 8.49 -15.73
N ALA A 992 -24.02 8.53 -16.59
CA ALA A 992 -23.30 7.33 -17.02
C ALA A 992 -22.70 6.56 -15.82
N THR A 993 -22.12 7.28 -14.86
CA THR A 993 -21.45 6.70 -13.70
C THR A 993 -22.45 6.10 -12.69
N GLN A 994 -23.62 6.71 -12.47
CA GLN A 994 -24.66 6.10 -11.64
C GLN A 994 -25.36 4.92 -12.36
N GLY A 995 -25.63 5.02 -13.66
CA GLY A 995 -26.22 3.92 -14.42
C GLY A 995 -25.30 2.69 -14.49
N GLU A 996 -23.99 2.90 -14.63
CA GLU A 996 -22.99 1.83 -14.53
C GLU A 996 -22.90 1.23 -13.13
N ARG A 997 -23.07 2.03 -12.06
CA ARG A 997 -23.18 1.49 -10.70
C ARG A 997 -24.43 0.64 -10.52
N ALA A 998 -25.57 1.04 -11.09
CA ALA A 998 -26.78 0.20 -11.11
C ALA A 998 -26.53 -1.13 -11.86
N GLN A 999 -25.83 -1.09 -13.00
CA GLN A 999 -25.40 -2.31 -13.71
C GLN A 999 -24.36 -3.13 -12.90
N ALA A 1000 -23.50 -2.48 -12.10
CA ALA A 1000 -22.49 -3.14 -11.28
C ALA A 1000 -23.12 -4.04 -10.20
N ILE A 1001 -24.31 -3.71 -9.71
CA ILE A 1001 -25.06 -4.50 -8.70
C ILE A 1001 -25.15 -5.98 -9.10
N LEU A 1002 -25.56 -6.27 -10.34
CA LEU A 1002 -25.87 -7.64 -10.80
C LEU A 1002 -24.80 -8.25 -11.73
N SER A 1003 -23.71 -7.53 -12.03
CA SER A 1003 -22.70 -7.98 -13.01
C SER A 1003 -21.42 -8.57 -12.41
N TRP A 1004 -21.40 -8.82 -11.09
CA TRP A 1004 -20.29 -9.49 -10.37
C TRP A 1004 -18.90 -8.84 -10.55
N ARG A 1005 -18.87 -7.55 -10.91
CA ARG A 1005 -17.64 -6.75 -11.07
C ARG A 1005 -16.95 -6.49 -9.74
N ASP A 1006 -17.74 -6.33 -8.69
CA ASP A 1006 -17.30 -6.48 -7.31
C ASP A 1006 -18.01 -7.73 -6.77
N PRO A 1007 -17.30 -8.87 -6.63
CA PRO A 1007 -17.93 -10.11 -6.23
C PRO A 1007 -18.46 -10.07 -4.79
N ARG A 1008 -17.98 -9.13 -3.97
CA ARG A 1008 -18.37 -8.96 -2.56
C ARG A 1008 -19.65 -8.14 -2.50
N ALA A 1009 -19.70 -7.00 -3.18
CA ALA A 1009 -20.90 -6.17 -3.25
C ALA A 1009 -22.07 -6.91 -3.93
N THR A 1010 -21.85 -7.58 -5.07
CA THR A 1010 -22.91 -8.35 -5.74
C THR A 1010 -23.42 -9.50 -4.85
N ALA A 1011 -22.55 -10.22 -4.13
CA ALA A 1011 -22.99 -11.25 -3.18
C ALA A 1011 -23.83 -10.68 -2.03
N ILE A 1012 -23.41 -9.56 -1.42
CA ILE A 1012 -24.18 -8.87 -0.37
C ILE A 1012 -25.56 -8.46 -0.89
N PHE A 1013 -25.63 -7.90 -2.11
CA PHE A 1013 -26.91 -7.50 -2.71
C PHE A 1013 -27.82 -8.69 -3.01
N ILE A 1014 -27.30 -9.79 -3.55
CA ILE A 1014 -28.09 -10.99 -3.87
C ILE A 1014 -28.67 -11.62 -2.60
N ILE A 1015 -27.87 -11.73 -1.53
CA ILE A 1015 -28.36 -12.19 -0.22
C ILE A 1015 -29.44 -11.24 0.31
N LEU A 1016 -29.22 -9.92 0.23
CA LEU A 1016 -30.21 -8.93 0.66
C LEU A 1016 -31.49 -8.99 -0.18
N SER A 1017 -31.43 -9.21 -1.49
CA SER A 1017 -32.62 -9.36 -2.33
C SER A 1017 -33.42 -10.61 -1.99
N LEU A 1018 -32.76 -11.73 -1.64
CA LEU A 1018 -33.46 -12.92 -1.15
C LEU A 1018 -34.16 -12.65 0.19
N VAL A 1019 -33.47 -12.02 1.15
CA VAL A 1019 -34.04 -11.65 2.46
C VAL A 1019 -35.21 -10.67 2.30
N MET A 1020 -35.11 -9.69 1.39
CA MET A 1020 -36.20 -8.76 1.08
C MET A 1020 -37.38 -9.43 0.39
N ALA A 1021 -37.14 -10.40 -0.51
CA ALA A 1021 -38.22 -11.18 -1.13
C ALA A 1021 -39.01 -11.99 -0.09
N ILE A 1022 -38.30 -12.67 0.83
CA ILE A 1022 -38.91 -13.44 1.93
C ILE A 1022 -39.66 -12.50 2.89
N PHE A 1023 -39.04 -11.38 3.30
CA PHE A 1023 -39.66 -10.41 4.20
C PHE A 1023 -40.96 -9.84 3.60
N LEU A 1024 -40.92 -9.35 2.36
CA LEU A 1024 -42.09 -8.76 1.69
C LEU A 1024 -43.16 -9.79 1.29
N TYR A 1025 -42.84 -11.08 1.29
CA TYR A 1025 -43.83 -12.15 1.13
C TYR A 1025 -44.55 -12.46 2.46
N VAL A 1026 -43.89 -12.28 3.60
CA VAL A 1026 -44.46 -12.52 4.95
C VAL A 1026 -45.15 -11.28 5.52
N THR A 1027 -44.69 -10.06 5.21
CA THR A 1027 -45.30 -8.81 5.70
C THR A 1027 -46.24 -8.20 4.67
N PRO A 1028 -47.52 -7.90 5.00
CA PRO A 1028 -48.43 -7.25 4.08
C PRO A 1028 -47.94 -5.84 3.71
N PHE A 1029 -48.18 -5.44 2.46
CA PHE A 1029 -47.59 -4.22 1.88
C PHE A 1029 -47.88 -2.96 2.69
N GLN A 1030 -49.07 -2.90 3.30
CA GLN A 1030 -49.54 -1.79 4.15
C GLN A 1030 -48.58 -1.49 5.31
N VAL A 1031 -48.04 -2.52 5.98
CA VAL A 1031 -47.12 -2.36 7.11
C VAL A 1031 -45.78 -1.78 6.64
N GLY A 1032 -45.27 -2.27 5.50
CA GLY A 1032 -44.07 -1.73 4.86
C GLY A 1032 -44.24 -0.25 4.46
N ALA A 1033 -45.39 0.11 3.89
CA ALA A 1033 -45.72 1.48 3.52
C ALA A 1033 -45.81 2.42 4.73
N VAL A 1034 -46.44 2.00 5.83
CA VAL A 1034 -46.53 2.77 7.08
C VAL A 1034 -45.15 2.98 7.71
N LEU A 1035 -44.33 1.94 7.82
CA LEU A 1035 -42.97 2.04 8.36
C LEU A 1035 -42.08 2.96 7.51
N PHE A 1036 -42.20 2.88 6.19
CA PHE A 1036 -41.48 3.77 5.26
C PHE A 1036 -41.96 5.22 5.37
N GLY A 1037 -43.27 5.45 5.46
CA GLY A 1037 -43.86 6.77 5.68
C GLY A 1037 -43.36 7.43 6.97
N ILE A 1038 -43.40 6.71 8.09
CA ILE A 1038 -42.87 7.17 9.39
C ILE A 1038 -41.37 7.49 9.27
N TYR A 1039 -40.59 6.64 8.59
CA TYR A 1039 -39.16 6.88 8.38
C TYR A 1039 -38.88 8.16 7.57
N LEU A 1040 -39.65 8.45 6.52
CA LEU A 1040 -39.50 9.69 5.73
C LEU A 1040 -39.96 10.93 6.52
N LEU A 1041 -41.13 10.85 7.17
CA LEU A 1041 -41.73 11.96 7.91
C LEU A 1041 -41.01 12.27 9.23
N ARG A 1042 -40.05 11.43 9.67
CA ARG A 1042 -39.30 11.63 10.92
C ARG A 1042 -38.76 13.06 11.07
N HIS A 1043 -38.98 13.64 12.24
CA HIS A 1043 -38.63 15.01 12.59
C HIS A 1043 -37.14 15.32 12.32
N PRO A 1044 -36.76 16.55 11.87
CA PRO A 1044 -35.39 16.87 11.49
C PRO A 1044 -34.29 16.56 12.53
N ARG A 1045 -34.60 16.59 13.84
CA ARG A 1045 -33.64 16.17 14.89
C ARG A 1045 -33.21 14.68 14.77
N PHE A 1046 -34.01 13.84 14.12
CA PHE A 1046 -33.71 12.42 13.83
C PHE A 1046 -33.20 12.21 12.37
N ARG A 1047 -32.98 13.28 11.61
CA ARG A 1047 -32.37 13.23 10.27
C ARG A 1047 -30.87 13.49 10.41
N SER A 1048 -30.08 12.42 10.45
CA SER A 1048 -28.62 12.51 10.39
C SER A 1048 -28.16 13.20 9.10
N LYS A 1049 -27.22 14.14 9.20
CA LYS A 1049 -26.51 14.72 8.04
C LYS A 1049 -25.61 13.72 7.27
N MET A 1050 -25.57 12.47 7.72
CA MET A 1050 -24.77 11.40 7.12
C MET A 1050 -25.57 10.66 6.04
N PRO A 1051 -24.95 10.24 4.93
CA PRO A 1051 -25.59 9.42 3.90
C PRO A 1051 -26.11 8.08 4.44
N SER A 1052 -27.24 7.62 3.90
CA SER A 1052 -27.89 6.36 4.28
C SER A 1052 -27.08 5.13 3.85
N VAL A 1053 -27.30 3.99 4.53
CA VAL A 1053 -26.60 2.73 4.26
C VAL A 1053 -26.73 2.28 2.79
N PRO A 1054 -27.91 2.30 2.13
CA PRO A 1054 -28.01 1.97 0.71
C PRO A 1054 -27.27 2.95 -0.21
N TYR A 1055 -27.22 4.25 0.15
CA TYR A 1055 -26.48 5.25 -0.62
C TYR A 1055 -24.96 5.09 -0.49
N ASN A 1056 -24.47 4.70 0.68
CA ASN A 1056 -23.07 4.34 0.90
C ASN A 1056 -22.69 3.10 0.08
N PHE A 1057 -23.50 2.05 0.15
CA PHE A 1057 -23.32 0.83 -0.65
C PHE A 1057 -23.28 1.17 -2.15
N PHE A 1058 -24.24 1.95 -2.65
CA PHE A 1058 -24.31 2.32 -4.06
C PHE A 1058 -23.12 3.16 -4.54
N ARG A 1059 -22.68 4.16 -3.76
CA ARG A 1059 -21.49 4.97 -4.09
C ARG A 1059 -20.19 4.15 -4.15
N ARG A 1060 -20.13 3.02 -3.44
CA ARG A 1060 -18.97 2.12 -3.35
C ARG A 1060 -18.83 1.15 -4.53
N LEU A 1061 -19.89 0.99 -5.34
CA LEU A 1061 -19.89 0.12 -6.51
C LEU A 1061 -18.94 0.65 -7.62
N PRO A 1062 -18.26 -0.25 -8.37
CA PRO A 1062 -17.31 0.11 -9.41
C PRO A 1062 -18.01 0.65 -10.68
N SER A 1063 -17.49 1.75 -11.21
CA SER A 1063 -17.87 2.35 -12.50
C SER A 1063 -16.82 2.07 -13.58
N LYS A 1064 -17.17 2.19 -14.88
CA LYS A 1064 -16.20 2.03 -15.99
C LYS A 1064 -15.26 3.23 -16.14
N SER A 1065 -15.44 4.29 -15.36
CA SER A 1065 -14.54 5.45 -15.25
C SER A 1065 -13.07 5.04 -15.15
N ASP A 1066 -12.79 4.01 -14.36
CA ASP A 1066 -11.43 3.62 -13.98
C ASP A 1066 -10.65 2.99 -15.15
N MET A 1067 -11.37 2.63 -16.22
CA MET A 1067 -10.87 2.08 -17.47
C MET A 1067 -10.64 3.17 -18.55
N LEU A 1068 -10.78 4.46 -18.20
CA LEU A 1068 -10.66 5.59 -19.13
C LEU A 1068 -9.27 6.25 -19.12
N LEU A 1069 -8.78 6.55 -20.33
CA LEU A 1069 -7.64 7.45 -20.62
C LEU A 1069 -8.01 8.93 -20.36
#